data_AF-A0A5C3KZQ6-F1
#
_entry.id   AF-A0A5C3KZQ6-F1
#
_cell.length_a   1.000
_cell.length_b   1.000
_cell.length_c   1.000
_cell.angle_alpha   90.00
_cell.angle_beta   90.00
_cell.angle_gamma   90.00
#
_symmetry.space_group_name_H-M   'P 1'
#
loop_
_entity.id
_entity.type
_entity.pdbx_description
1 polymer ?
#
loop_
_entity_poly.entity_id
_entity_poly.type
_entity_poly.pdbx_seq_one_letter_code
_entity_poly.pdbx_strand_id
1 'polypeptide(L)'
;MKALLWISLSLATTIFAQTCENYGIANGDTCSCPTGFGGPSCSEVGCQGNIFEGRKREFTETSSGFANLTVSGCGCDDGWGGLGCNVCQTSGACQSGLAANGGVTPTAGTLGDLQNHTMVCSTGPRVWAAGQMSCDVNNPTLQSIYPGRSVLNIERTLNPDLSPIPGSTSFGSAGSAFVQLLYDGVEQFYCQANSCLQTGKGLGINWKCQNLQCTCRPNTSFCGAVVATNLTATINALDGTLEIDCTEDKETGERPCHFVQSTLQNLFGLSGLALNGCTFGECVRQSVIDSAPAVSGSEEAPKNEPLGGGVIAGLAVVGGLVLLALLFLLWGFLSQRAARKKGYVDEGKAKVGVSWSNLTYYVPHQSGFFSGFRKKAEVSNGDKFILDNISGNIPAGQMMAILGPSGAGKTTLIEILAGKSKSGITTGDVSFPFERTDDQAPPRIGFVPQQDILPSTLTVFETLLFATRLRLSESISDIEKKSRVNDILEKLGISHIKDTRIGDVTGGKARGISGGEMRRVTIGLELISSPDVLFLDEPTSGLDSVSAARIANVLHAIAHDPVNPIAVIASIHQPSSILYQKFDSILLLAHGRALYSGPGGFEPVTYFSRTAPDAVPAYNEGHNIAEYLLEVASDPPVALFTLAKDNLDSSDSRTTANETSEKPYTATNRTTTFTRNAVSQGGLAYATTFLTQLQYLCGREWKTLKRDRTLFLTHVIVAAVLGVFCGGLYYQTGITISGFQSRVGCLFFLGALVAFSSLSALYNMVEIRPLFLRERSGLYYSPTAWLLSRFFFDMIPLRLIPTIVVSTITYWMAGLAPDAPHFFKFLFILVLYSLAMTLFNFLLGTFFQNGGIAILLSALSALFQMTYAGFFVNLSDIPPVLRWLQWVAPLKYMLEALAVNEVDSGLMIEDTLQGVPVSVSAALIMQLLFGFGLDNYYRDVLILFGFIAGFGVGVIGVVWFFVRERR
;
A
#
# COMPACT_ATOMS: atom_id res chain seq x y z
N MET A 1 24.79 -70.40 38.53
CA MET A 1 26.22 -70.25 38.91
C MET A 1 26.93 -69.64 37.71
N LYS A 2 27.63 -68.50 37.88
CA LYS A 2 28.31 -67.69 36.83
C LYS A 2 27.43 -66.75 35.97
N ALA A 3 26.74 -65.80 36.59
CA ALA A 3 26.32 -64.54 35.96
C ALA A 3 26.03 -63.40 36.97
N LEU A 4 26.43 -63.56 38.23
CA LEU A 4 26.06 -62.66 39.35
C LEU A 4 27.28 -62.14 40.12
N LEU A 5 28.48 -62.28 39.56
CA LEU A 5 29.75 -61.98 40.23
C LEU A 5 30.60 -60.88 39.54
N TRP A 6 30.02 -60.14 38.59
CA TRP A 6 30.69 -59.09 37.82
C TRP A 6 30.08 -57.69 37.99
N ILE A 7 29.16 -57.51 38.95
CA ILE A 7 28.51 -56.19 39.21
C ILE A 7 28.89 -55.62 40.59
N SER A 8 29.69 -56.34 41.40
CA SER A 8 30.04 -55.92 42.78
C SER A 8 31.51 -55.53 42.97
N LEU A 9 32.22 -55.10 41.92
CA LEU A 9 33.62 -54.63 42.04
C LEU A 9 33.90 -53.37 41.19
N SER A 10 33.10 -52.31 41.40
CA SER A 10 33.44 -50.95 40.95
C SER A 10 32.73 -49.91 41.80
N LEU A 11 32.74 -50.10 43.12
CA LEU A 11 32.31 -49.10 44.10
C LEU A 11 33.52 -48.67 44.93
N ALA A 12 34.21 -47.63 44.46
CA ALA A 12 34.97 -46.65 45.25
C ALA A 12 35.85 -45.81 44.30
N THR A 13 35.27 -44.71 43.81
CA THR A 13 35.88 -43.37 43.64
C THR A 13 34.96 -42.54 42.74
N THR A 14 33.77 -42.22 43.24
CA THR A 14 33.06 -41.02 42.76
C THR A 14 33.78 -39.83 43.39
N ILE A 15 34.68 -39.22 42.63
CA ILE A 15 35.16 -37.87 42.94
C ILE A 15 33.92 -36.98 42.81
N PHE A 16 33.38 -36.52 43.94
CA PHE A 16 32.44 -35.40 43.91
C PHE A 16 33.20 -34.22 43.31
N ALA A 17 32.85 -33.81 42.09
CA ALA A 17 33.32 -32.54 41.56
C ALA A 17 32.75 -31.44 42.47
N GLN A 18 33.63 -30.82 43.25
CA GLN A 18 33.28 -29.70 44.11
C GLN A 18 32.82 -28.54 43.23
N THR A 19 31.57 -28.09 43.38
CA THR A 19 31.04 -26.92 42.66
C THR A 19 31.48 -25.66 43.39
N CYS A 20 32.34 -24.86 42.76
CA CYS A 20 32.72 -23.55 43.28
C CYS A 20 31.56 -22.57 43.10
N GLU A 21 31.11 -21.93 44.18
CA GLU A 21 30.14 -20.83 44.12
C GLU A 21 30.82 -19.53 43.66
N ASN A 22 30.03 -18.47 43.41
CA ASN A 22 30.55 -17.15 43.01
C ASN A 22 31.45 -17.17 41.76
N TYR A 23 31.18 -18.10 40.83
CA TYR A 23 31.99 -18.34 39.63
C TYR A 23 33.48 -18.62 39.92
N GLY A 24 33.77 -19.19 41.10
CA GLY A 24 35.11 -19.63 41.46
C GLY A 24 35.69 -20.66 40.49
N ILE A 25 36.99 -20.61 40.25
CA ILE A 25 37.68 -21.53 39.33
C ILE A 25 38.20 -22.73 40.13
N ALA A 26 37.80 -23.95 39.77
CA ALA A 26 38.26 -25.16 40.43
C ALA A 26 39.79 -25.35 40.24
N ASN A 27 40.53 -25.51 41.34
CA ASN A 27 41.97 -25.71 41.37
C ASN A 27 42.33 -26.88 42.32
N GLY A 28 42.25 -28.10 41.80
CA GLY A 28 42.38 -29.34 42.59
C GLY A 28 41.21 -29.52 43.57
N ASP A 29 41.52 -29.81 44.84
CA ASP A 29 40.54 -29.96 45.92
C ASP A 29 40.10 -28.60 46.53
N THR A 30 40.45 -27.46 45.91
CA THR A 30 40.10 -26.11 46.39
C THR A 30 39.59 -25.21 45.27
N CYS A 31 38.74 -24.23 45.61
CA CYS A 31 38.23 -23.24 44.66
C CYS A 31 39.01 -21.92 44.70
N SER A 32 39.40 -21.37 43.55
CA SER A 32 39.96 -20.01 43.42
C SER A 32 38.81 -19.01 43.39
N CYS A 33 38.70 -18.18 44.42
CA CYS A 33 37.54 -17.32 44.67
C CYS A 33 37.75 -15.89 44.16
N PRO A 34 36.64 -15.17 43.87
CA PRO A 34 36.67 -13.73 43.70
C PRO A 34 37.30 -13.01 44.88
N THR A 35 37.76 -11.77 44.65
CA THR A 35 38.40 -10.99 45.70
C THR A 35 37.44 -10.75 46.86
N GLY A 36 37.93 -10.97 48.09
CA GLY A 36 37.10 -10.90 49.30
C GLY A 36 36.21 -12.11 49.56
N PHE A 37 36.35 -13.22 48.81
CA PHE A 37 35.70 -14.49 49.10
C PHE A 37 36.72 -15.58 49.43
N GLY A 38 36.30 -16.54 50.26
CA GLY A 38 37.15 -17.61 50.77
C GLY A 38 36.40 -18.92 51.02
N GLY A 39 37.03 -19.79 51.80
CA GLY A 39 36.53 -21.13 52.07
C GLY A 39 36.76 -22.13 50.92
N PRO A 40 36.46 -23.42 51.14
CA PRO A 40 36.65 -24.47 50.13
C PRO A 40 35.74 -24.30 48.92
N SER A 41 34.57 -23.67 49.07
CA SER A 41 33.52 -23.49 48.03
C SER A 41 33.34 -22.07 47.52
N CYS A 42 34.14 -21.08 47.93
CA CYS A 42 33.92 -19.64 47.61
C CYS A 42 32.57 -19.06 48.06
N SER A 43 32.01 -19.65 49.11
CA SER A 43 30.72 -19.25 49.71
C SER A 43 30.87 -18.34 50.92
N GLU A 44 32.09 -18.21 51.45
CA GLU A 44 32.38 -17.41 52.65
C GLU A 44 32.84 -16.01 52.24
N VAL A 45 32.23 -14.98 52.82
CA VAL A 45 32.61 -13.58 52.57
C VAL A 45 33.64 -13.13 53.60
N GLY A 46 34.67 -12.41 53.14
CA GLY A 46 35.73 -11.87 53.96
C GLY A 46 35.23 -10.83 54.95
N CYS A 47 35.76 -10.89 56.17
CA CYS A 47 35.40 -10.00 57.26
C CYS A 47 36.70 -9.56 57.97
N GLN A 48 36.90 -8.25 58.15
CA GLN A 48 38.17 -7.66 58.62
C GLN A 48 39.34 -7.90 57.65
N GLY A 49 40.48 -7.23 57.80
CA GLY A 49 41.62 -7.37 56.88
C GLY A 49 41.47 -6.61 55.56
N ASN A 50 42.29 -6.97 54.58
CA ASN A 50 42.38 -6.25 53.30
C ASN A 50 42.51 -7.18 52.08
N ILE A 51 42.37 -6.63 50.88
CA ILE A 51 42.36 -7.39 49.62
C ILE A 51 43.70 -8.11 49.32
N PHE A 52 44.82 -7.71 49.92
CA PHE A 52 46.14 -8.34 49.67
C PHE A 52 46.33 -9.67 50.38
N GLU A 53 45.56 -9.93 51.45
CA GLU A 53 45.64 -11.16 52.22
C GLU A 53 45.03 -12.36 51.48
N GLY A 54 44.18 -12.10 50.48
CA GLY A 54 43.54 -13.11 49.65
C GLY A 54 42.88 -14.20 50.51
N ARG A 55 43.31 -15.46 50.33
CA ARG A 55 42.81 -16.62 51.08
C ARG A 55 43.26 -16.69 52.56
N LYS A 56 44.24 -15.88 52.98
CA LYS A 56 44.71 -15.85 54.38
C LYS A 56 43.88 -14.94 55.29
N ARG A 57 42.95 -14.21 54.69
CA ARG A 57 42.01 -13.32 55.36
C ARG A 57 41.08 -14.11 56.27
N GLU A 58 40.63 -13.51 57.37
CA GLU A 58 39.57 -14.11 58.18
C GLU A 58 38.23 -14.02 57.44
N PHE A 59 37.49 -15.13 57.44
CA PHE A 59 36.20 -15.25 56.79
C PHE A 59 35.13 -15.55 57.85
N THR A 60 33.89 -15.18 57.54
CA THR A 60 32.76 -15.52 58.41
C THR A 60 32.48 -17.02 58.33
N GLU A 61 32.89 -17.79 59.34
CA GLU A 61 32.54 -19.21 59.44
C GLU A 61 31.03 -19.38 59.60
N THR A 62 30.41 -20.21 58.77
CA THR A 62 29.02 -20.62 58.96
C THR A 62 28.91 -22.12 59.21
N SER A 63 28.50 -22.49 60.43
CA SER A 63 28.22 -23.89 60.78
C SER A 63 26.84 -24.38 60.29
N SER A 64 25.95 -23.49 59.80
CA SER A 64 24.64 -23.87 59.23
C SER A 64 23.89 -22.70 58.57
N GLY A 65 24.43 -22.06 57.53
CA GLY A 65 23.72 -20.99 56.79
C GLY A 65 24.59 -20.17 55.84
N PHE A 66 23.98 -19.14 55.22
CA PHE A 66 24.71 -18.14 54.43
C PHE A 66 25.40 -17.12 55.32
N ALA A 67 26.59 -16.66 54.91
CA ALA A 67 27.34 -15.63 55.61
C ALA A 67 26.48 -14.36 55.76
N ASN A 68 26.34 -13.87 57.00
CA ASN A 68 25.66 -12.61 57.30
C ASN A 68 26.64 -11.61 57.91
N LEU A 69 26.96 -10.56 57.14
CA LEU A 69 27.92 -9.53 57.50
C LEU A 69 27.39 -8.49 58.50
N THR A 70 26.07 -8.41 58.71
CA THR A 70 25.49 -7.46 59.68
C THR A 70 25.42 -8.02 61.09
N VAL A 71 25.24 -9.35 61.23
CA VAL A 71 25.13 -10.04 62.53
C VAL A 71 26.51 -10.35 63.14
N SER A 72 27.57 -10.37 62.33
CA SER A 72 28.95 -10.76 62.72
C SER A 72 29.81 -9.62 63.27
N GLY A 73 29.34 -8.37 63.29
CA GLY A 73 30.11 -7.22 63.79
C GLY A 73 31.34 -6.85 62.95
N CYS A 74 31.32 -7.19 61.65
CA CYS A 74 32.44 -6.97 60.73
C CYS A 74 32.79 -5.48 60.56
N GLY A 75 33.99 -5.10 60.99
CA GLY A 75 34.63 -3.82 60.69
C GLY A 75 35.77 -3.97 59.70
N CYS A 76 36.07 -2.93 58.93
CA CYS A 76 37.22 -2.91 58.02
C CYS A 76 38.44 -2.28 58.69
N ASP A 77 39.63 -2.72 58.31
CA ASP A 77 40.88 -2.10 58.73
C ASP A 77 40.94 -0.63 58.26
N ASP A 78 41.71 0.19 58.97
CA ASP A 78 41.85 1.62 58.66
C ASP A 78 42.25 1.84 57.19
N GLY A 79 41.42 2.59 56.47
CA GLY A 79 41.63 2.91 55.05
C GLY A 79 41.06 1.89 54.05
N TRP A 80 40.26 0.93 54.52
CA TRP A 80 39.45 0.01 53.70
C TRP A 80 37.95 0.21 53.96
N GLY A 81 37.12 -0.02 52.94
CA GLY A 81 35.66 0.12 53.00
C GLY A 81 34.92 -0.78 52.01
N GLY A 82 33.64 -0.49 51.81
CA GLY A 82 32.71 -1.37 51.09
C GLY A 82 32.31 -2.60 51.91
N LEU A 83 31.20 -3.23 51.53
CA LEU A 83 30.73 -4.44 52.20
C LEU A 83 31.71 -5.59 51.86
N GLY A 84 32.47 -6.08 52.86
CA GLY A 84 33.56 -7.05 52.66
C GLY A 84 34.97 -6.45 52.59
N CYS A 85 35.16 -5.15 52.87
CA CYS A 85 36.48 -4.46 52.97
C CYS A 85 37.41 -4.59 51.76
N ASN A 86 36.84 -4.64 50.55
CA ASN A 86 37.60 -4.78 49.31
C ASN A 86 37.93 -3.42 48.66
N VAL A 87 37.27 -2.34 49.08
CA VAL A 87 37.42 -1.00 48.48
C VAL A 87 38.47 -0.22 49.25
N CYS A 88 39.61 0.09 48.63
CA CYS A 88 40.60 0.98 49.27
C CYS A 88 40.05 2.41 49.38
N GLN A 89 40.41 3.12 50.45
CA GLN A 89 40.03 4.54 50.65
C GLN A 89 41.25 5.47 50.70
N THR A 90 42.43 4.95 51.01
CA THR A 90 43.67 5.74 51.09
C THR A 90 44.85 5.03 50.46
N SER A 91 45.77 5.78 49.85
CA SER A 91 47.00 5.22 49.28
C SER A 91 47.91 4.57 50.33
N GLY A 92 47.86 5.06 51.57
CA GLY A 92 48.60 4.47 52.70
C GLY A 92 48.18 3.03 52.99
N ALA A 93 46.87 2.73 52.90
CA ALA A 93 46.33 1.38 53.07
C ALA A 93 46.79 0.40 51.96
N CYS A 94 46.91 0.87 50.72
CA CYS A 94 47.47 0.06 49.63
C CYS A 94 48.97 -0.22 49.82
N GLN A 95 49.73 0.75 50.34
CA GLN A 95 51.16 0.62 50.61
C GLN A 95 51.44 -0.36 51.76
N SER A 96 50.71 -0.24 52.87
CA SER A 96 50.85 -1.14 54.01
C SER A 96 50.40 -2.56 53.66
N GLY A 97 49.28 -2.72 52.94
CA GLY A 97 48.75 -4.02 52.53
C GLY A 97 49.69 -4.81 51.61
N LEU A 98 50.32 -4.13 50.64
CA LEU A 98 51.33 -4.77 49.76
C LEU A 98 52.59 -5.16 50.53
N ALA A 99 53.08 -4.29 51.43
CA ALA A 99 54.28 -4.54 52.22
C ALA A 99 54.10 -5.70 53.21
N ALA A 100 52.92 -5.82 53.83
CA ALA A 100 52.60 -6.90 54.77
C ALA A 100 52.54 -8.29 54.11
N ASN A 101 52.21 -8.37 52.81
CA ASN A 101 52.05 -9.62 52.07
C ASN A 101 53.24 -9.95 51.14
N GLY A 102 54.43 -9.43 51.44
CA GLY A 102 55.68 -9.81 50.77
C GLY A 102 55.94 -9.11 49.43
N GLY A 103 55.20 -8.05 49.11
CA GLY A 103 55.47 -7.21 47.96
C GLY A 103 56.66 -6.27 48.19
N VAL A 104 57.59 -6.20 47.24
CA VAL A 104 58.74 -5.29 47.31
C VAL A 104 58.26 -3.86 47.09
N THR A 105 58.26 -3.04 48.14
CA THR A 105 58.14 -1.59 48.03
C THR A 105 59.49 -1.01 47.60
N PRO A 106 59.56 -0.20 46.53
CA PRO A 106 60.83 0.41 46.13
C PRO A 106 61.28 1.41 47.20
N THR A 107 62.43 1.16 47.82
CA THR A 107 63.17 2.20 48.54
C THR A 107 63.79 3.11 47.49
N ALA A 108 63.58 4.43 47.63
CA ALA A 108 64.19 5.42 46.75
C ALA A 108 65.72 5.29 46.81
N GLY A 109 66.35 4.70 45.78
CA GLY A 109 67.80 4.56 45.80
C GLY A 109 68.48 3.54 44.88
N THR A 110 67.86 3.03 43.82
CA THR A 110 68.59 2.24 42.80
C THR A 110 68.34 2.80 41.39
N LEU A 111 69.38 3.41 40.82
CA LEU A 111 69.38 3.94 39.45
C LEU A 111 69.32 2.76 38.46
N GLY A 112 68.17 2.57 37.84
CA GLY A 112 67.97 1.57 36.78
C GLY A 112 66.56 1.51 36.21
N ASP A 113 65.55 1.98 36.95
CA ASP A 113 64.16 1.97 36.50
C ASP A 113 63.53 3.37 36.63
N LEU A 114 63.15 3.98 35.50
CA LEU A 114 62.57 5.33 35.41
C LEU A 114 61.07 5.35 35.77
N GLN A 115 60.51 4.23 36.25
CA GLN A 115 59.08 4.08 36.53
C GLN A 115 58.75 4.25 38.02
N ASN A 116 57.70 5.02 38.31
CA ASN A 116 57.25 5.28 39.68
C ASN A 116 56.43 4.10 40.24
N HIS A 117 57.05 3.21 41.03
CA HIS A 117 56.37 2.03 41.59
C HIS A 117 55.68 2.28 42.95
N THR A 118 55.38 3.53 43.31
CA THR A 118 54.58 3.82 44.52
C THR A 118 53.14 3.33 44.36
N MET A 119 52.60 2.68 45.39
CA MET A 119 51.20 2.28 45.43
C MET A 119 50.28 3.46 45.71
N VAL A 120 49.20 3.58 44.93
CA VAL A 120 48.17 4.60 45.05
C VAL A 120 46.79 3.93 45.09
N CYS A 121 45.88 4.49 45.90
CA CYS A 121 44.48 4.11 45.86
C CYS A 121 43.72 5.05 44.91
N SER A 122 43.26 4.53 43.78
CA SER A 122 42.40 5.25 42.83
C SER A 122 40.95 5.15 43.30
N THR A 123 40.36 6.28 43.68
CA THR A 123 38.99 6.37 44.21
C THR A 123 37.95 6.85 43.19
N GLY A 124 38.30 6.84 41.90
CA GLY A 124 37.40 7.20 40.81
C GLY A 124 36.79 5.97 40.09
N PRO A 125 35.76 6.17 39.24
CA PRO A 125 35.15 5.09 38.46
C PRO A 125 36.05 4.55 37.34
N ARG A 126 37.23 5.13 37.15
CA ARG A 126 38.23 4.63 36.19
C ARG A 126 38.96 3.44 36.78
N VAL A 127 38.92 2.32 36.07
CA VAL A 127 39.74 1.15 36.38
C VAL A 127 41.02 1.18 35.54
N TRP A 128 42.16 0.94 36.18
CA TRP A 128 43.50 0.93 35.58
C TRP A 128 44.08 -0.49 35.42
N ALA A 129 43.73 -1.40 36.33
CA ALA A 129 44.15 -2.79 36.42
C ALA A 129 42.98 -3.68 36.88
N ALA A 130 42.53 -3.54 38.13
CA ALA A 130 41.38 -4.24 38.71
C ALA A 130 40.75 -3.39 39.84
N GLY A 131 39.54 -2.87 39.60
CA GLY A 131 38.87 -1.93 40.48
C GLY A 131 37.64 -2.50 41.17
N GLN A 132 37.37 -1.99 42.37
CA GLN A 132 36.24 -2.39 43.21
C GLN A 132 35.28 -1.22 43.38
N MET A 133 33.98 -1.49 43.33
CA MET A 133 32.94 -0.53 43.68
C MET A 133 31.90 -1.15 44.62
N SER A 134 31.36 -0.31 45.51
CA SER A 134 30.30 -0.67 46.44
C SER A 134 29.30 0.48 46.53
N CYS A 135 28.01 0.19 46.26
CA CYS A 135 26.93 1.19 46.20
C CYS A 135 25.66 0.70 46.90
N ASP A 136 24.88 1.61 47.46
CA ASP A 136 23.53 1.32 47.95
C ASP A 136 22.53 1.31 46.78
N VAL A 137 21.67 0.30 46.73
CA VAL A 137 20.61 0.19 45.71
C VAL A 137 19.41 1.04 46.12
N ASN A 138 19.13 2.09 45.36
CA ASN A 138 18.04 3.02 45.63
C ASN A 138 16.90 2.84 44.62
N ASN A 139 15.97 1.93 44.93
CA ASN A 139 14.76 1.75 44.12
C ASN A 139 13.52 1.65 45.03
N PRO A 140 12.56 2.58 44.94
CA PRO A 140 11.38 2.60 45.79
C PRO A 140 10.51 1.34 45.67
N THR A 141 10.41 0.79 44.46
CA THR A 141 9.62 -0.44 44.20
C THR A 141 10.28 -1.64 44.87
N LEU A 142 11.61 -1.80 44.74
CA LEU A 142 12.35 -2.87 45.39
C LEU A 142 12.28 -2.75 46.92
N GLN A 143 12.40 -1.54 47.46
CA GLN A 143 12.32 -1.26 48.90
C GLN A 143 10.93 -1.52 49.49
N SER A 144 9.86 -1.37 48.69
CA SER A 144 8.49 -1.68 49.14
C SER A 144 8.26 -3.17 49.39
N ILE A 145 8.99 -4.04 48.68
CA ILE A 145 8.90 -5.50 48.78
C ILE A 145 9.96 -6.02 49.76
N TYR A 146 11.15 -5.42 49.75
CA TYR A 146 12.29 -5.77 50.59
C TYR A 146 12.81 -4.52 51.31
N PRO A 147 12.30 -4.22 52.52
CA PRO A 147 12.59 -2.96 53.22
C PRO A 147 14.00 -2.86 53.81
N GLY A 148 14.78 -3.94 53.81
CA GLY A 148 16.16 -3.99 54.29
C GLY A 148 17.16 -3.32 53.35
N ARG A 149 18.42 -3.22 53.81
CA ARG A 149 19.47 -2.52 53.07
C ARG A 149 20.02 -3.43 51.96
N SER A 150 19.92 -2.97 50.72
CA SER A 150 20.48 -3.64 49.54
C SER A 150 21.76 -2.93 49.08
N VAL A 151 22.86 -3.67 48.97
CA VAL A 151 24.17 -3.16 48.54
C VAL A 151 24.63 -3.95 47.33
N LEU A 152 25.09 -3.24 46.29
CA LEU A 152 25.65 -3.82 45.08
C LEU A 152 27.17 -3.62 45.09
N ASN A 153 27.91 -4.73 45.04
CA ASN A 153 29.36 -4.75 44.90
C ASN A 153 29.73 -5.19 43.48
N ILE A 154 30.71 -4.51 42.87
CA ILE A 154 31.21 -4.89 41.54
C ILE A 154 32.73 -4.86 41.53
N GLU A 155 33.33 -5.99 41.14
CA GLU A 155 34.74 -6.11 40.80
C GLU A 155 34.87 -6.04 39.28
N ARG A 156 35.69 -5.12 38.76
CA ARG A 156 36.01 -5.03 37.33
C ARG A 156 37.50 -5.24 37.12
N THR A 157 37.86 -6.24 36.32
CA THR A 157 39.24 -6.54 35.95
C THR A 157 39.51 -6.06 34.52
N LEU A 158 40.32 -5.01 34.37
CA LEU A 158 40.77 -4.54 33.05
C LEU A 158 41.87 -5.45 32.52
N ASN A 159 42.93 -5.64 33.30
CA ASN A 159 44.01 -6.57 33.01
C ASN A 159 44.60 -7.09 34.35
N PRO A 160 44.50 -8.39 34.65
CA PRO A 160 44.96 -8.93 35.92
C PRO A 160 46.48 -8.79 36.11
N ASP A 161 47.28 -8.78 35.04
CA ASP A 161 48.74 -8.68 35.10
C ASP A 161 49.24 -7.31 35.59
N LEU A 162 48.39 -6.27 35.50
CA LEU A 162 48.68 -4.93 35.98
C LEU A 162 48.32 -4.73 37.46
N SER A 163 47.64 -5.71 38.07
CA SER A 163 47.32 -5.66 39.49
C SER A 163 48.57 -5.92 40.35
N PRO A 164 48.64 -5.41 41.58
CA PRO A 164 49.81 -5.58 42.44
C PRO A 164 50.16 -7.04 42.75
N ILE A 165 49.13 -7.87 42.96
CA ILE A 165 49.23 -9.32 43.18
C ILE A 165 48.10 -9.99 42.39
N PRO A 166 48.36 -10.47 41.16
CA PRO A 166 47.37 -11.17 40.35
C PRO A 166 46.78 -12.38 41.08
N GLY A 167 45.46 -12.51 41.07
CA GLY A 167 44.74 -13.60 41.75
C GLY A 167 44.44 -13.38 43.24
N SER A 168 44.98 -12.33 43.86
CA SER A 168 44.55 -11.87 45.20
C SER A 168 43.94 -10.47 45.17
N THR A 169 44.51 -9.56 44.37
CA THR A 169 44.01 -8.19 44.17
C THR A 169 43.20 -8.01 42.88
N SER A 170 43.04 -9.08 42.10
CA SER A 170 42.22 -9.13 40.89
C SER A 170 41.68 -10.54 40.67
N PHE A 171 40.46 -10.66 40.15
CA PHE A 171 39.86 -11.93 39.78
C PHE A 171 39.34 -11.96 38.33
N GLY A 172 39.38 -13.13 37.71
CA GLY A 172 38.94 -13.37 36.34
C GLY A 172 39.95 -12.96 35.25
N SER A 173 39.53 -13.12 33.99
CA SER A 173 40.33 -12.78 32.81
C SER A 173 40.28 -11.27 32.50
N ALA A 174 41.19 -10.79 31.66
CA ALA A 174 41.13 -9.40 31.19
C ALA A 174 39.75 -9.05 30.60
N GLY A 175 39.18 -7.92 31.02
CA GLY A 175 37.86 -7.47 30.61
C GLY A 175 36.68 -8.22 31.25
N SER A 176 36.85 -8.85 32.41
CA SER A 176 35.73 -9.43 33.17
C SER A 176 35.18 -8.48 34.23
N ALA A 177 33.89 -8.61 34.53
CA ALA A 177 33.25 -7.97 35.68
C ALA A 177 32.46 -9.00 36.49
N PHE A 178 32.54 -8.90 37.81
CA PHE A 178 31.80 -9.72 38.75
C PHE A 178 30.94 -8.82 39.63
N VAL A 179 29.65 -9.15 39.73
CA VAL A 179 28.63 -8.33 40.38
C VAL A 179 28.00 -9.16 41.48
N GLN A 180 27.81 -8.59 42.66
CA GLN A 180 27.22 -9.26 43.81
C GLN A 180 26.20 -8.33 44.46
N LEU A 181 24.99 -8.82 44.71
CA LEU A 181 23.98 -8.08 45.45
C LEU A 181 23.76 -8.71 46.82
N LEU A 182 23.95 -7.91 47.86
CA LEU A 182 23.79 -8.29 49.26
C LEU A 182 22.59 -7.56 49.85
N TYR A 183 21.75 -8.30 50.57
CA TYR A 183 20.57 -7.78 51.27
C TYR A 183 20.71 -8.10 52.76
N ASP A 184 20.67 -7.08 53.61
CA ASP A 184 20.90 -7.18 55.07
C ASP A 184 22.12 -8.03 55.43
N GLY A 185 23.21 -7.84 54.68
CA GLY A 185 24.49 -8.53 54.89
C GLY A 185 24.57 -9.95 54.35
N VAL A 186 23.54 -10.47 53.67
CA VAL A 186 23.52 -11.80 53.03
C VAL A 186 23.49 -11.66 51.51
N GLU A 187 24.41 -12.33 50.81
CA GLU A 187 24.42 -12.38 49.35
C GLU A 187 23.15 -13.04 48.79
N GLN A 188 22.45 -12.36 47.89
CA GLN A 188 21.20 -12.83 47.29
C GLN A 188 21.47 -13.47 45.92
N PHE A 189 22.26 -12.81 45.08
CA PHE A 189 22.65 -13.30 43.77
C PHE A 189 23.99 -12.71 43.35
N TYR A 190 24.64 -13.39 42.42
CA TYR A 190 25.91 -12.97 41.85
C TYR A 190 25.90 -13.15 40.33
N CYS A 191 26.59 -12.26 39.63
CA CYS A 191 26.66 -12.26 38.17
C CYS A 191 28.11 -12.14 37.68
N GLN A 192 28.38 -12.68 36.50
CA GLN A 192 29.61 -12.49 35.76
C GLN A 192 29.30 -11.91 34.38
N ALA A 193 30.13 -11.00 33.91
CA ALA A 193 30.12 -10.50 32.54
C ALA A 193 31.56 -10.47 32.00
N ASN A 194 31.71 -10.49 30.67
CA ASN A 194 33.01 -10.46 29.99
C ASN A 194 33.05 -9.38 28.91
N SER A 195 34.21 -9.24 28.25
CA SER A 195 34.42 -8.26 27.17
C SER A 195 34.07 -6.81 27.58
N CYS A 196 34.35 -6.45 28.83
CA CYS A 196 34.05 -5.15 29.40
C CYS A 196 34.95 -4.05 28.82
N LEU A 197 34.33 -3.10 28.13
CA LEU A 197 34.96 -1.88 27.61
C LEU A 197 34.70 -0.70 28.56
N GLN A 198 35.65 0.24 28.60
CA GLN A 198 35.54 1.47 29.41
C GLN A 198 35.52 2.65 28.45
N THR A 199 34.44 3.43 28.45
CA THR A 199 34.23 4.56 27.53
C THR A 199 33.94 5.84 28.31
N GLY A 200 34.60 6.95 27.97
CA GLY A 200 34.42 8.24 28.64
C GLY A 200 35.67 9.12 28.58
N LYS A 201 35.51 10.42 28.87
CA LYS A 201 36.61 11.40 29.01
C LYS A 201 36.54 12.04 30.39
N GLY A 202 37.66 12.10 31.11
CA GLY A 202 37.73 12.74 32.43
C GLY A 202 37.15 11.88 33.56
N LEU A 203 36.26 12.46 34.38
CA LEU A 203 35.72 11.86 35.60
C LEU A 203 34.42 11.06 35.39
N GLY A 204 33.76 11.19 34.24
CA GLY A 204 32.60 10.37 33.85
C GLY A 204 33.03 9.23 32.94
N ILE A 205 33.03 7.99 33.46
CA ILE A 205 33.37 6.81 32.68
C ILE A 205 32.29 5.76 32.85
N ASN A 206 31.94 5.14 31.73
CA ASN A 206 30.92 4.11 31.65
C ASN A 206 31.56 2.77 31.31
N TRP A 207 30.99 1.71 31.87
CA TRP A 207 31.44 0.35 31.67
C TRP A 207 30.41 -0.40 30.85
N LYS A 208 30.80 -0.93 29.70
CA LYS A 208 29.92 -1.73 28.86
C LYS A 208 30.48 -3.14 28.70
N CYS A 209 29.78 -4.11 29.27
CA CYS A 209 30.15 -5.51 29.32
C CYS A 209 29.16 -6.37 28.53
N GLN A 210 29.64 -7.45 27.92
CA GLN A 210 28.83 -8.41 27.19
C GLN A 210 28.69 -9.72 27.99
N ASN A 211 27.75 -10.56 27.57
CA ASN A 211 27.53 -11.90 28.12
C ASN A 211 27.32 -11.91 29.65
N LEU A 212 26.44 -11.04 30.15
CA LEU A 212 26.01 -11.08 31.54
C LEU A 212 25.34 -12.43 31.83
N GLN A 213 25.72 -13.06 32.94
CA GLN A 213 25.08 -14.26 33.47
C GLN A 213 24.92 -14.12 34.97
N CYS A 214 23.68 -14.18 35.45
CA CYS A 214 23.35 -14.06 36.87
C CYS A 214 22.86 -15.39 37.44
N THR A 215 23.25 -15.68 38.69
CA THR A 215 22.84 -16.88 39.44
C THR A 215 22.22 -16.45 40.76
N CYS A 216 20.94 -16.78 40.95
CA CYS A 216 20.20 -16.59 42.20
C CYS A 216 20.59 -17.65 43.24
N ARG A 217 20.94 -17.24 44.47
CA ARG A 217 21.36 -18.17 45.53
C ARG A 217 20.12 -18.75 46.23
N PRO A 218 19.83 -20.05 46.12
CA PRO A 218 18.56 -20.63 46.58
C PRO A 218 18.35 -20.46 48.09
N ASN A 219 17.09 -20.36 48.53
CA ASN A 219 16.70 -20.18 49.94
C ASN A 219 17.14 -18.85 50.59
N THR A 220 17.50 -17.85 49.78
CA THR A 220 17.70 -16.46 50.23
C THR A 220 16.42 -15.63 50.05
N SER A 221 16.35 -14.45 50.66
CA SER A 221 15.18 -13.57 50.65
C SER A 221 14.65 -13.29 49.23
N PHE A 222 15.54 -13.08 48.25
CA PHE A 222 15.15 -12.82 46.86
C PHE A 222 14.88 -14.12 46.09
N CYS A 223 15.53 -15.22 46.47
CA CYS A 223 15.56 -16.47 45.72
C CYS A 223 14.85 -17.62 46.46
N GLY A 224 13.61 -17.41 46.89
CA GLY A 224 12.71 -18.48 47.30
C GLY A 224 12.57 -18.73 48.81
N ALA A 225 13.20 -17.95 49.69
CA ALA A 225 12.89 -18.01 51.13
C ALA A 225 11.43 -17.61 51.43
N VAL A 226 10.87 -16.69 50.63
CA VAL A 226 9.46 -16.30 50.67
C VAL A 226 8.81 -16.65 49.32
N VAL A 227 7.85 -17.57 49.32
CA VAL A 227 7.23 -18.11 48.09
C VAL A 227 6.52 -17.02 47.27
N ALA A 228 5.92 -16.03 47.94
CA ALA A 228 5.14 -14.96 47.30
C ALA A 228 6.01 -13.94 46.54
N THR A 229 7.31 -13.85 46.83
CA THR A 229 8.23 -12.85 46.26
C THR A 229 9.46 -13.54 45.65
N ASN A 230 9.29 -14.71 45.05
CA ASN A 230 10.42 -15.45 44.49
C ASN A 230 10.88 -14.85 43.14
N LEU A 231 12.05 -14.21 43.13
CA LEU A 231 12.66 -13.59 41.96
C LEU A 231 13.63 -14.51 41.19
N THR A 232 13.69 -15.80 41.54
CA THR A 232 14.67 -16.75 40.95
C THR A 232 14.62 -16.79 39.42
N ALA A 233 13.43 -16.86 38.83
CA ALA A 233 13.28 -16.91 37.37
C ALA A 233 13.74 -15.60 36.70
N THR A 234 13.41 -14.46 37.31
CA THR A 234 13.77 -13.13 36.80
C THR A 234 15.27 -12.89 36.88
N ILE A 235 15.90 -13.22 38.02
CA ILE A 235 17.33 -13.01 38.25
C ILE A 235 18.16 -13.93 37.34
N ASN A 236 17.79 -15.21 37.22
CA ASN A 236 18.51 -16.14 36.33
C ASN A 236 18.29 -15.83 34.84
N ALA A 237 17.28 -15.03 34.50
CA ALA A 237 17.02 -14.55 33.14
C ALA A 237 17.71 -13.19 32.84
N LEU A 238 18.48 -12.63 33.77
CA LEU A 238 19.32 -11.46 33.50
C LEU A 238 20.51 -11.89 32.63
N ASP A 239 20.34 -11.74 31.32
CA ASP A 239 21.36 -12.01 30.32
C ASP A 239 21.66 -10.79 29.42
N GLY A 240 22.60 -10.96 28.49
CA GLY A 240 22.89 -9.95 27.47
C GLY A 240 23.96 -8.92 27.86
N THR A 241 23.67 -7.65 27.64
CA THR A 241 24.65 -6.54 27.82
C THR A 241 24.42 -5.87 29.18
N LEU A 242 25.49 -5.74 29.96
CA LEU A 242 25.52 -4.97 31.20
C LEU A 242 26.17 -3.60 30.92
N GLU A 243 25.49 -2.53 31.28
CA GLU A 243 26.04 -1.18 31.26
C GLU A 243 26.01 -0.58 32.68
N ILE A 244 27.15 -0.05 33.13
CA ILE A 244 27.25 0.73 34.37
C ILE A 244 27.57 2.15 33.96
N ASP A 245 26.58 3.03 34.12
CA ASP A 245 26.65 4.44 33.76
C ASP A 245 26.84 5.26 35.03
N CYS A 246 27.99 5.91 35.17
CA CYS A 246 28.35 6.77 36.31
C CYS A 246 28.74 8.16 35.80
N THR A 247 27.96 8.69 34.86
CA THR A 247 28.16 10.03 34.31
C THR A 247 27.85 11.11 35.36
N GLU A 248 28.73 12.10 35.45
CA GLU A 248 28.53 13.24 36.35
C GLU A 248 27.42 14.13 35.79
N ASP A 249 26.41 14.41 36.62
CA ASP A 249 25.35 15.34 36.27
C ASP A 249 25.92 16.76 36.31
N LYS A 250 25.91 17.43 35.15
CA LYS A 250 26.48 18.77 34.97
C LYS A 250 25.71 19.85 35.73
N GLU A 251 24.46 19.60 36.11
CA GLU A 251 23.61 20.59 36.79
C GLU A 251 23.69 20.47 38.32
N THR A 252 23.78 19.25 38.86
CA THR A 252 23.78 19.01 40.31
C THR A 252 25.18 18.78 40.88
N GLY A 253 26.17 18.41 40.05
CA GLY A 253 27.49 17.99 40.49
C GLY A 253 27.48 16.63 41.23
N GLU A 254 26.32 15.97 41.29
CA GLU A 254 26.18 14.63 41.83
C GLU A 254 26.60 13.58 40.78
N ARG A 255 27.02 12.41 41.26
CA ARG A 255 27.45 11.28 40.43
C ARG A 255 26.52 10.10 40.65
N PRO A 256 25.30 10.13 40.10
CA PRO A 256 24.42 8.97 40.14
C PRO A 256 25.03 7.85 39.29
N CYS A 257 25.00 6.63 39.81
CA CYS A 257 25.40 5.45 39.07
C CYS A 257 24.17 4.59 38.75
N HIS A 258 24.16 3.97 37.59
CA HIS A 258 23.03 3.18 37.11
C HIS A 258 23.50 1.80 36.67
N PHE A 259 22.86 0.76 37.18
CA PHE A 259 23.04 -0.61 36.70
C PHE A 259 21.97 -0.90 35.64
N VAL A 260 22.41 -0.89 34.38
CA VAL A 260 21.54 -0.88 33.20
C VAL A 260 21.62 -2.22 32.47
N GLN A 261 20.47 -2.86 32.32
CA GLN A 261 20.27 -4.10 31.56
C GLN A 261 18.83 -4.12 31.03
N SER A 262 18.58 -4.72 29.87
CA SER A 262 17.29 -4.62 29.15
C SER A 262 16.06 -5.09 29.94
N THR A 263 16.18 -6.20 30.69
CA THR A 263 15.11 -6.70 31.57
C THR A 263 14.85 -5.72 32.71
N LEU A 264 15.90 -5.14 33.29
CA LEU A 264 15.76 -4.11 34.32
C LEU A 264 15.21 -2.80 33.76
N GLN A 265 15.52 -2.45 32.52
CA GLN A 265 14.98 -1.25 31.87
C GLN A 265 13.47 -1.36 31.64
N ASN A 266 13.00 -2.54 31.27
CA ASN A 266 11.57 -2.83 31.13
C ASN A 266 10.83 -2.80 32.48
N LEU A 267 11.51 -3.11 33.58
CA LEU A 267 10.91 -3.17 34.92
C LEU A 267 10.97 -1.82 35.67
N PHE A 268 12.08 -1.10 35.56
CA PHE A 268 12.39 0.08 36.38
C PHE A 268 12.63 1.36 35.59
N GLY A 269 12.50 1.34 34.25
CA GLY A 269 12.70 2.49 33.35
C GLY A 269 14.09 2.55 32.73
N LEU A 270 14.33 3.51 31.82
CA LEU A 270 15.53 3.57 30.97
C LEU A 270 16.87 3.53 31.73
N SER A 271 16.90 4.02 32.97
CA SER A 271 18.09 4.08 33.82
C SER A 271 18.31 2.81 34.66
N GLY A 272 17.52 1.74 34.45
CA GLY A 272 17.68 0.46 35.13
C GLY A 272 17.58 0.58 36.66
N LEU A 273 18.52 -0.03 37.37
CA LEU A 273 18.59 0.00 38.83
C LEU A 273 19.50 1.17 39.27
N ALA A 274 18.90 2.18 39.91
CA ALA A 274 19.63 3.35 40.41
C ALA A 274 20.47 3.02 41.66
N LEU A 275 21.70 3.54 41.69
CA LEU A 275 22.70 3.32 42.73
C LEU A 275 23.10 4.66 43.37
N ASN A 276 23.14 4.69 44.69
CA ASN A 276 23.51 5.86 45.49
C ASN A 276 24.73 5.59 46.37
N GLY A 277 25.46 6.66 46.72
CA GLY A 277 26.57 6.58 47.68
C GLY A 277 27.74 5.69 47.22
N CYS A 278 27.96 5.58 45.91
CA CYS A 278 28.97 4.70 45.34
C CYS A 278 30.39 5.08 45.78
N THR A 279 31.09 4.10 46.36
CA THR A 279 32.51 4.19 46.70
C THR A 279 33.31 3.35 45.72
N PHE A 280 34.40 3.93 45.19
CA PHE A 280 35.32 3.26 44.27
C PHE A 280 36.69 3.16 44.93
N GLY A 281 37.42 2.08 44.64
CA GLY A 281 38.74 1.85 45.19
C GLY A 281 39.52 0.83 44.38
N GLU A 282 40.71 1.22 43.95
CA GLU A 282 41.67 0.36 43.26
C GLU A 282 43.08 0.61 43.77
N CYS A 283 43.75 -0.42 44.27
CA CYS A 283 45.18 -0.34 44.59
C CYS A 283 45.99 -0.62 43.32
N VAL A 284 46.69 0.40 42.79
CA VAL A 284 47.48 0.30 41.57
C VAL A 284 48.82 1.02 41.73
N ARG A 285 49.84 0.59 40.97
CA ARG A 285 51.13 1.28 40.93
C ARG A 285 51.00 2.57 40.13
N GLN A 286 51.64 3.64 40.58
CA GLN A 286 51.61 4.94 39.89
C GLN A 286 52.12 4.84 38.43
N SER A 287 53.11 3.97 38.17
CA SER A 287 53.62 3.69 36.83
C SER A 287 52.57 3.15 35.85
N VAL A 288 51.56 2.42 36.33
CA VAL A 288 50.44 1.94 35.49
C VAL A 288 49.48 3.08 35.15
N ILE A 289 49.24 4.00 36.09
CA ILE A 289 48.45 5.22 35.83
C ILE A 289 49.18 6.13 34.82
N ASP A 290 50.49 6.32 35.02
CA ASP A 290 51.31 7.23 34.21
C ASP A 290 51.55 6.69 32.78
N SER A 291 51.62 5.36 32.62
CA SER A 291 51.82 4.70 31.31
C SER A 291 50.54 4.44 30.54
N ALA A 292 49.37 4.59 31.17
CA ALA A 292 48.10 4.39 30.52
C ALA A 292 47.85 5.51 29.49
N PRO A 293 47.57 5.18 28.22
CA PRO A 293 47.41 6.17 27.18
C PRO A 293 46.29 7.16 27.54
N ALA A 294 46.58 8.46 27.36
CA ALA A 294 45.54 9.47 27.31
C ALA A 294 44.59 9.07 26.17
N VAL A 295 43.37 8.64 26.49
CA VAL A 295 42.37 8.27 25.50
C VAL A 295 41.94 9.54 24.79
N SER A 296 42.73 9.96 23.79
CA SER A 296 42.27 10.78 22.69
C SER A 296 41.23 9.93 21.98
N GLY A 297 39.96 10.14 22.34
CA GLY A 297 38.85 9.59 21.58
C GLY A 297 39.05 9.96 20.13
N SER A 298 39.43 8.97 19.31
CA SER A 298 39.17 9.01 17.90
C SER A 298 37.68 9.30 17.77
N GLU A 299 37.35 10.44 17.17
CA GLU A 299 36.08 10.61 16.50
C GLU A 299 35.99 9.51 15.43
N GLU A 300 35.61 8.30 15.83
CA GLU A 300 34.76 7.52 14.95
C GLU A 300 33.44 8.28 14.94
N ALA A 301 33.25 9.03 13.86
CA ALA A 301 31.93 9.47 13.41
C ALA A 301 30.92 8.35 13.70
N PRO A 302 29.69 8.68 14.13
CA PRO A 302 28.70 7.68 14.52
C PRO A 302 28.65 6.63 13.41
N LYS A 303 29.19 5.44 13.68
CA LYS A 303 28.85 4.26 12.91
C LYS A 303 27.38 4.11 13.20
N ASN A 304 26.58 4.58 12.27
CA ASN A 304 25.16 4.30 12.19
C ASN A 304 25.00 2.86 12.69
N GLU A 305 24.24 2.69 13.77
CA GLU A 305 23.67 1.38 14.03
C GLU A 305 23.18 0.87 12.67
N PRO A 306 23.62 -0.32 12.22
CA PRO A 306 23.13 -0.82 10.96
C PRO A 306 21.62 -0.81 11.08
N LEU A 307 20.99 0.08 10.30
CA LEU A 307 19.54 0.21 10.18
C LEU A 307 18.99 -1.21 10.25
N GLY A 308 18.14 -1.50 11.25
CA GLY A 308 17.67 -2.87 11.47
C GLY A 308 17.28 -3.49 10.14
N GLY A 309 17.66 -4.75 9.87
CA GLY A 309 17.66 -5.31 8.51
C GLY A 309 16.36 -5.10 7.71
N GLY A 310 15.22 -4.93 8.39
CA GLY A 310 13.94 -4.52 7.79
C GLY A 310 13.92 -3.11 7.16
N VAL A 311 14.64 -2.13 7.69
CA VAL A 311 14.74 -0.76 7.14
C VAL A 311 15.65 -0.73 5.92
N ILE A 312 16.77 -1.47 5.93
CA ILE A 312 17.64 -1.62 4.75
C ILE A 312 16.87 -2.33 3.63
N ALA A 313 16.14 -3.41 3.97
CA ALA A 313 15.27 -4.10 3.02
C ALA A 313 14.14 -3.19 2.49
N GLY A 314 13.49 -2.42 3.37
CA GLY A 314 12.42 -1.48 3.01
C GLY A 314 12.91 -0.36 2.09
N LEU A 315 14.03 0.29 2.42
CA LEU A 315 14.62 1.34 1.59
C LEU A 315 15.16 0.79 0.25
N ALA A 316 15.68 -0.44 0.23
CA ALA A 316 16.10 -1.09 -1.01
C ALA A 316 14.90 -1.41 -1.92
N VAL A 317 13.76 -1.84 -1.37
CA VAL A 317 12.53 -2.08 -2.14
C VAL A 317 11.96 -0.77 -2.67
N VAL A 318 11.86 0.28 -1.84
CA VAL A 318 11.37 1.61 -2.27
C VAL A 318 12.31 2.21 -3.31
N GLY A 319 13.63 2.17 -3.08
CA GLY A 319 14.64 2.61 -4.04
C GLY A 319 14.57 1.83 -5.36
N GLY A 320 14.36 0.51 -5.29
CA GLY A 320 14.15 -0.36 -6.44
C GLY A 320 12.90 -0.01 -7.23
N LEU A 321 11.77 0.25 -6.56
CA LEU A 321 10.51 0.67 -7.19
C LEU A 321 10.64 2.05 -7.85
N VAL A 322 11.31 3.01 -7.20
CA VAL A 322 11.58 4.33 -7.77
C VAL A 322 12.48 4.21 -9.00
N LEU A 323 13.54 3.39 -8.94
CA LEU A 323 14.40 3.13 -10.08
C LEU A 323 13.65 2.47 -11.24
N LEU A 324 12.79 1.49 -10.96
CA LEU A 324 11.90 0.86 -11.94
C LEU A 324 10.96 1.87 -12.59
N ALA A 325 10.35 2.77 -11.79
CA ALA A 325 9.50 3.83 -12.29
C ALA A 325 10.27 4.82 -13.19
N LEU A 326 11.48 5.22 -12.80
CA LEU A 326 12.35 6.07 -13.62
C LEU A 326 12.76 5.39 -14.93
N LEU A 327 13.11 4.10 -14.89
CA LEU A 327 13.42 3.32 -16.09
C LEU A 327 12.21 3.20 -17.02
N PHE A 328 11.00 2.99 -16.48
CA PHE A 328 9.78 2.95 -17.26
C PHE A 328 9.44 4.31 -17.90
N LEU A 329 9.65 5.41 -17.17
CA LEU A 329 9.50 6.77 -17.71
C LEU A 329 10.54 7.05 -18.80
N LEU A 330 11.79 6.65 -18.60
CA LEU A 330 12.85 6.79 -19.61
C LEU A 330 12.53 5.97 -20.87
N TRP A 331 12.11 4.72 -20.71
CA TRP A 331 11.64 3.87 -21.81
C TRP A 331 10.45 4.49 -22.54
N GLY A 332 9.46 4.99 -21.80
CA GLY A 332 8.29 5.67 -22.35
C GLY A 332 8.68 6.92 -23.15
N PHE A 333 9.64 7.71 -22.65
CA PHE A 333 10.14 8.91 -23.32
C PHE A 333 10.89 8.58 -24.61
N LEU A 334 11.75 7.55 -24.59
CA LEU A 334 12.46 7.07 -25.77
C LEU A 334 11.48 6.53 -26.83
N SER A 335 10.50 5.72 -26.41
CA SER A 335 9.45 5.20 -27.29
C SER A 335 8.60 6.31 -27.91
N GLN A 336 8.22 7.33 -27.13
CA GLN A 336 7.47 8.49 -27.61
C GLN A 336 8.29 9.29 -28.64
N ARG A 337 9.58 9.50 -28.38
CA ARG A 337 10.47 10.22 -29.30
C ARG A 337 10.68 9.46 -30.62
N ALA A 338 10.77 8.12 -30.57
CA ALA A 338 10.85 7.27 -31.75
C ALA A 338 9.55 7.31 -32.56
N ALA A 339 8.39 7.23 -31.91
CA ALA A 339 7.08 7.28 -32.56
C ALA A 339 6.84 8.61 -33.30
N ARG A 340 7.22 9.75 -32.70
CA ARG A 340 7.12 11.08 -33.34
C ARG A 340 8.04 11.27 -34.55
N LYS A 341 9.14 10.52 -34.65
CA LYS A 341 10.08 10.60 -35.78
C LYS A 341 9.67 9.74 -36.97
N LYS A 342 8.74 8.80 -36.80
CA LYS A 342 8.25 7.96 -37.89
C LYS A 342 7.47 8.86 -38.87
N GLY A 343 7.79 8.83 -40.16
CA GLY A 343 7.01 9.58 -41.15
C GLY A 343 5.55 9.13 -41.16
N TYR A 344 4.60 10.08 -41.14
CA TYR A 344 3.20 9.79 -41.44
C TYR A 344 3.05 9.72 -42.96
N VAL A 345 2.71 8.55 -43.48
CA VAL A 345 2.26 8.39 -44.86
C VAL A 345 0.76 8.27 -44.79
N ASP A 346 0.04 9.22 -45.38
CA ASP A 346 -1.41 9.13 -45.56
C ASP A 346 -1.65 8.13 -46.69
N GLU A 347 -1.79 6.85 -46.35
CA GLU A 347 -2.24 5.84 -47.31
C GLU A 347 -3.64 6.27 -47.78
N GLY A 348 -3.76 6.52 -49.09
CA GLY A 348 -4.96 7.10 -49.68
C GLY A 348 -6.22 6.32 -49.29
N LYS A 349 -7.34 7.02 -49.13
CA LYS A 349 -8.59 6.38 -48.67
C LYS A 349 -9.15 5.48 -49.76
N ALA A 350 -9.31 4.20 -49.44
CA ALA A 350 -10.06 3.28 -50.27
C ALA A 350 -11.56 3.57 -50.14
N LYS A 351 -12.28 3.49 -51.26
CA LYS A 351 -13.75 3.55 -51.26
C LYS A 351 -14.27 2.20 -50.79
N VAL A 352 -14.98 2.19 -49.66
CA VAL A 352 -15.46 0.98 -48.98
C VAL A 352 -16.98 0.99 -48.90
N GLY A 353 -17.62 -0.06 -49.41
CA GLY A 353 -19.03 -0.35 -49.19
C GLY A 353 -19.24 -1.30 -47.99
N VAL A 354 -20.50 -1.60 -47.66
CA VAL A 354 -20.88 -2.60 -46.66
C VAL A 354 -21.92 -3.53 -47.25
N SER A 355 -21.66 -4.84 -47.21
CA SER A 355 -22.63 -5.85 -47.65
C SER A 355 -22.75 -6.95 -46.60
N TRP A 356 -23.97 -7.36 -46.31
CA TRP A 356 -24.27 -8.45 -45.39
C TRP A 356 -25.26 -9.42 -46.01
N SER A 357 -25.08 -10.71 -45.73
CA SER A 357 -25.88 -11.79 -46.30
C SER A 357 -26.29 -12.80 -45.22
N ASN A 358 -27.59 -13.14 -45.20
CA ASN A 358 -28.18 -14.14 -44.32
C ASN A 358 -27.84 -13.92 -42.84
N LEU A 359 -27.87 -12.65 -42.41
CA LEU A 359 -27.51 -12.26 -41.06
C LEU A 359 -28.64 -12.58 -40.09
N THR A 360 -28.35 -13.45 -39.12
CA THR A 360 -29.30 -13.89 -38.09
C THR A 360 -28.66 -13.72 -36.71
N TYR A 361 -29.41 -13.17 -35.76
CA TYR A 361 -28.97 -12.99 -34.38
C TYR A 361 -30.06 -13.44 -33.41
N TYR A 362 -29.69 -14.37 -32.52
CA TYR A 362 -30.58 -14.92 -31.52
C TYR A 362 -29.91 -14.98 -30.15
N VAL A 363 -30.71 -14.84 -29.11
CA VAL A 363 -30.26 -14.98 -27.72
C VAL A 363 -30.74 -16.34 -27.20
N PRO A 364 -29.82 -17.23 -26.81
CA PRO A 364 -30.20 -18.55 -26.33
C PRO A 364 -30.94 -18.45 -25.00
N HIS A 365 -31.94 -19.31 -24.81
CA HIS A 365 -32.69 -19.36 -23.56
C HIS A 365 -31.81 -19.95 -22.43
N GLN A 366 -31.38 -19.12 -21.48
CA GLN A 366 -30.54 -19.56 -20.37
C GLN A 366 -31.33 -20.48 -19.41
N SER A 367 -31.07 -21.78 -19.47
CA SER A 367 -31.37 -22.73 -18.39
C SER A 367 -30.17 -22.86 -17.44
N GLY A 368 -30.14 -22.05 -16.38
CA GLY A 368 -29.29 -22.28 -15.19
C GLY A 368 -27.95 -21.55 -15.13
N PHE A 369 -27.58 -21.14 -13.91
CA PHE A 369 -26.44 -20.28 -13.52
C PHE A 369 -25.04 -20.90 -13.75
N PHE A 370 -24.94 -22.19 -14.11
CA PHE A 370 -23.67 -22.94 -14.15
C PHE A 370 -23.20 -23.44 -15.54
N SER A 371 -23.82 -23.03 -16.65
CA SER A 371 -23.47 -23.52 -18.00
C SER A 371 -22.39 -22.69 -18.71
N GLY A 372 -21.29 -22.36 -18.03
CA GLY A 372 -20.19 -21.53 -18.58
C GLY A 372 -19.24 -22.25 -19.55
N PHE A 373 -19.36 -23.57 -19.73
CA PHE A 373 -18.42 -24.35 -20.53
C PHE A 373 -19.12 -25.45 -21.34
N ARG A 374 -19.77 -25.13 -22.46
CA ARG A 374 -19.98 -26.13 -23.54
C ARG A 374 -20.22 -25.54 -24.93
N LYS A 375 -19.75 -26.31 -25.92
CA LYS A 375 -19.56 -26.08 -27.36
C LYS A 375 -20.83 -25.65 -28.14
N LYS A 376 -20.59 -25.06 -29.34
CA LYS A 376 -21.51 -24.83 -30.49
C LYS A 376 -22.92 -25.37 -30.23
N ALA A 377 -23.82 -24.49 -29.81
CA ALA A 377 -25.23 -24.80 -29.62
C ALA A 377 -25.93 -24.83 -30.98
N GLU A 378 -26.53 -25.97 -31.33
CA GLU A 378 -27.56 -26.04 -32.35
C GLU A 378 -28.77 -25.21 -31.91
N VAL A 379 -29.42 -24.56 -32.87
CA VAL A 379 -30.62 -23.73 -32.65
C VAL A 379 -31.71 -24.58 -31.99
N SER A 380 -32.16 -24.16 -30.81
CA SER A 380 -33.21 -24.82 -30.04
C SER A 380 -34.56 -24.14 -30.25
N ASN A 381 -35.66 -24.88 -30.13
CA ASN A 381 -37.04 -24.40 -30.30
C ASN A 381 -37.50 -23.36 -29.25
N GLY A 382 -36.61 -22.91 -28.36
CA GLY A 382 -36.85 -21.87 -27.34
C GLY A 382 -35.97 -20.63 -27.47
N ASP A 383 -35.12 -20.53 -28.50
CA ASP A 383 -34.22 -19.40 -28.68
C ASP A 383 -34.96 -18.15 -29.20
N LYS A 384 -34.66 -16.98 -28.60
CA LYS A 384 -35.30 -15.72 -29.00
C LYS A 384 -34.53 -15.09 -30.17
N PHE A 385 -35.09 -15.22 -31.37
CA PHE A 385 -34.60 -14.52 -32.55
C PHE A 385 -34.89 -13.03 -32.46
N ILE A 386 -33.85 -12.22 -32.65
CA ILE A 386 -33.96 -10.75 -32.69
C ILE A 386 -33.74 -10.25 -34.12
N LEU A 387 -32.84 -10.91 -34.87
CA LEU A 387 -32.69 -10.74 -36.32
C LEU A 387 -32.75 -12.11 -36.98
N ASP A 388 -33.42 -12.21 -38.12
CA ASP A 388 -33.65 -13.45 -38.85
C ASP A 388 -33.46 -13.23 -40.36
N ASN A 389 -32.38 -13.80 -40.89
CA ASN A 389 -32.03 -13.86 -42.31
C ASN A 389 -32.09 -12.52 -43.05
N ILE A 390 -31.41 -11.50 -42.52
CA ILE A 390 -31.37 -10.16 -43.12
C ILE A 390 -30.20 -10.08 -44.10
N SER A 391 -30.46 -9.55 -45.30
CA SER A 391 -29.45 -9.27 -46.34
C SER A 391 -29.57 -7.83 -46.84
N GLY A 392 -28.46 -7.25 -47.30
CA GLY A 392 -28.45 -5.90 -47.85
C GLY A 392 -27.04 -5.44 -48.25
N ASN A 393 -26.97 -4.33 -48.98
CA ASN A 393 -25.73 -3.75 -49.49
C ASN A 393 -25.84 -2.23 -49.57
N ILE A 394 -24.77 -1.53 -49.24
CA ILE A 394 -24.58 -0.10 -49.47
C ILE A 394 -23.20 0.15 -50.10
N PRO A 395 -23.11 0.78 -51.28
CA PRO A 395 -21.84 1.16 -51.88
C PRO A 395 -21.25 2.38 -51.17
N ALA A 396 -19.95 2.62 -51.40
CA ALA A 396 -19.30 3.85 -50.95
C ALA A 396 -19.98 5.09 -51.54
N GLY A 397 -20.15 6.13 -50.75
CA GLY A 397 -20.74 7.39 -51.19
C GLY A 397 -22.26 7.47 -51.11
N GLN A 398 -22.94 6.44 -50.61
CA GLN A 398 -24.38 6.46 -50.35
C GLN A 398 -24.71 6.54 -48.87
N MET A 399 -25.89 7.07 -48.57
CA MET A 399 -26.49 7.17 -47.24
C MET A 399 -27.76 6.32 -47.15
N MET A 400 -27.76 5.33 -46.26
CA MET A 400 -28.89 4.42 -46.02
C MET A 400 -29.60 4.72 -44.69
N ALA A 401 -30.94 4.74 -44.72
CA ALA A 401 -31.76 4.75 -43.51
C ALA A 401 -32.33 3.36 -43.20
N ILE A 402 -32.17 2.93 -41.95
CA ILE A 402 -32.84 1.77 -41.40
C ILE A 402 -34.10 2.23 -40.66
N LEU A 403 -35.26 1.87 -41.20
CA LEU A 403 -36.58 2.21 -40.69
C LEU A 403 -37.29 0.99 -40.11
N GLY A 404 -38.22 1.20 -39.20
CA GLY A 404 -39.03 0.14 -38.60
C GLY A 404 -39.57 0.56 -37.23
N PRO A 405 -40.60 -0.12 -36.71
CA PRO A 405 -41.16 0.18 -35.40
C PRO A 405 -40.16 -0.11 -34.27
N SER A 406 -40.50 0.34 -33.06
CA SER A 406 -39.74 0.01 -31.85
C SER A 406 -39.70 -1.50 -31.64
N GLY A 407 -38.50 -2.05 -31.35
CA GLY A 407 -38.31 -3.50 -31.21
C GLY A 407 -38.08 -4.27 -32.51
N ALA A 408 -38.07 -3.63 -33.69
CA ALA A 408 -37.82 -4.29 -34.97
C ALA A 408 -36.38 -4.83 -35.18
N GLY A 409 -35.45 -4.53 -34.27
CA GLY A 409 -34.05 -4.97 -34.37
C GLY A 409 -33.07 -3.95 -34.98
N LYS A 410 -33.49 -2.70 -35.23
CA LYS A 410 -32.67 -1.64 -35.87
C LYS A 410 -31.30 -1.44 -35.21
N THR A 411 -31.29 -1.10 -33.92
CA THR A 411 -30.06 -0.89 -33.14
C THR A 411 -29.19 -2.14 -33.12
N THR A 412 -29.82 -3.31 -32.95
CA THR A 412 -29.11 -4.60 -32.95
C THR A 412 -28.41 -4.87 -34.28
N LEU A 413 -29.06 -4.57 -35.40
CA LEU A 413 -28.47 -4.71 -36.73
C LEU A 413 -27.28 -3.76 -36.91
N ILE A 414 -27.44 -2.47 -36.61
CA ILE A 414 -26.35 -1.48 -36.76
C ILE A 414 -25.14 -1.85 -35.91
N GLU A 415 -25.36 -2.26 -34.66
CA GLU A 415 -24.26 -2.66 -33.78
C GLU A 415 -23.53 -3.89 -34.31
N ILE A 416 -24.25 -4.89 -34.85
CA ILE A 416 -23.63 -6.08 -35.45
C ILE A 416 -22.84 -5.70 -36.72
N LEU A 417 -23.38 -4.83 -37.58
CA LEU A 417 -22.70 -4.34 -38.79
C LEU A 417 -21.44 -3.53 -38.44
N ALA A 418 -21.48 -2.75 -37.36
CA ALA A 418 -20.33 -2.01 -36.84
C ALA A 418 -19.29 -2.92 -36.15
N GLY A 419 -19.49 -4.25 -36.13
CA GLY A 419 -18.59 -5.20 -35.49
C GLY A 419 -18.66 -5.21 -33.96
N LYS A 420 -19.68 -4.58 -33.36
CA LYS A 420 -19.91 -4.68 -31.92
C LYS A 420 -20.39 -6.08 -31.59
N SER A 421 -19.81 -6.64 -30.53
CA SER A 421 -20.17 -7.99 -30.11
C SER A 421 -21.27 -7.93 -29.05
N LYS A 422 -22.12 -8.95 -29.07
CA LYS A 422 -23.34 -9.05 -28.27
C LYS A 422 -23.36 -10.41 -27.58
N SER A 423 -24.12 -10.56 -26.50
CA SER A 423 -24.16 -11.80 -25.73
C SER A 423 -24.85 -12.97 -26.45
N GLY A 424 -25.62 -12.70 -27.50
CA GLY A 424 -26.24 -13.73 -28.33
C GLY A 424 -25.30 -14.28 -29.40
N ILE A 425 -25.82 -15.18 -30.23
CA ILE A 425 -25.09 -15.83 -31.31
C ILE A 425 -25.45 -15.15 -32.63
N THR A 426 -24.45 -14.71 -33.39
CA THR A 426 -24.63 -14.17 -34.75
C THR A 426 -24.21 -15.21 -35.78
N THR A 427 -25.04 -15.43 -36.80
CA THR A 427 -24.73 -16.24 -38.00
C THR A 427 -24.94 -15.38 -39.25
N GLY A 428 -24.40 -15.81 -40.40
CA GLY A 428 -24.31 -15.00 -41.61
C GLY A 428 -22.95 -14.32 -41.79
N ASP A 429 -22.77 -13.59 -42.88
CA ASP A 429 -21.51 -12.91 -43.22
C ASP A 429 -21.71 -11.40 -43.38
N VAL A 430 -20.70 -10.64 -42.96
CA VAL A 430 -20.61 -9.18 -43.14
C VAL A 430 -19.27 -8.91 -43.80
N SER A 431 -19.34 -8.30 -44.98
CA SER A 431 -18.20 -8.00 -45.84
C SER A 431 -18.10 -6.51 -46.13
N PHE A 432 -16.88 -6.04 -46.34
CA PHE A 432 -16.56 -4.66 -46.67
C PHE A 432 -15.90 -4.63 -48.06
N PRO A 433 -16.69 -4.59 -49.14
CA PRO A 433 -16.14 -4.57 -50.50
C PRO A 433 -15.35 -3.28 -50.75
N PHE A 434 -14.11 -3.43 -51.22
CA PHE A 434 -13.23 -2.35 -51.66
C PHE A 434 -13.35 -2.14 -53.16
N GLU A 435 -13.33 -0.88 -53.61
CA GLU A 435 -13.30 -0.55 -55.04
C GLU A 435 -11.89 -0.72 -55.66
N ARG A 436 -10.84 -0.86 -54.85
CA ARG A 436 -9.44 -1.13 -55.28
C ARG A 436 -8.84 -2.32 -54.51
N THR A 437 -8.11 -3.19 -55.21
CA THR A 437 -7.67 -4.52 -54.75
C THR A 437 -6.38 -4.56 -53.93
N ASP A 438 -5.61 -3.46 -53.84
CA ASP A 438 -4.25 -3.49 -53.23
C ASP A 438 -4.22 -3.22 -51.71
N ASP A 439 -5.28 -2.69 -51.11
CA ASP A 439 -5.28 -2.31 -49.69
C ASP A 439 -5.79 -3.43 -48.79
N GLN A 440 -4.87 -4.21 -48.21
CA GLN A 440 -5.14 -5.31 -47.27
C GLN A 440 -5.44 -4.85 -45.83
N ALA A 441 -5.76 -3.56 -45.63
CA ALA A 441 -6.05 -3.02 -44.30
C ALA A 441 -7.54 -3.18 -43.95
N PRO A 442 -7.89 -3.59 -42.71
CA PRO A 442 -9.28 -3.61 -42.27
C PRO A 442 -9.87 -2.19 -42.30
N PRO A 443 -11.14 -2.02 -42.71
CA PRO A 443 -11.75 -0.71 -42.84
C PRO A 443 -11.90 -0.01 -41.49
N ARG A 444 -11.74 1.31 -41.49
CA ARG A 444 -11.89 2.14 -40.29
C ARG A 444 -13.37 2.45 -40.09
N ILE A 445 -13.97 1.82 -39.09
CA ILE A 445 -15.39 1.97 -38.79
C ILE A 445 -15.58 3.09 -37.76
N GLY A 446 -16.43 4.08 -38.08
CA GLY A 446 -16.95 5.06 -37.13
C GLY A 446 -18.32 4.64 -36.62
N PHE A 447 -18.55 4.71 -35.30
CA PHE A 447 -19.84 4.38 -34.69
C PHE A 447 -20.30 5.48 -33.75
N VAL A 448 -21.45 6.08 -34.04
CA VAL A 448 -22.08 7.11 -33.21
C VAL A 448 -23.19 6.46 -32.37
N PRO A 449 -23.03 6.33 -31.04
CA PRO A 449 -24.04 5.73 -30.16
C PRO A 449 -25.30 6.60 -30.05
N GLN A 450 -26.39 6.03 -29.54
CA GLN A 450 -27.64 6.76 -29.27
C GLN A 450 -27.45 7.87 -28.22
N GLN A 451 -26.71 7.60 -27.14
CA GLN A 451 -26.49 8.57 -26.05
C GLN A 451 -25.21 9.40 -26.24
N ASP A 452 -25.32 10.72 -26.09
CA ASP A 452 -24.21 11.66 -26.17
C ASP A 452 -23.48 11.79 -24.81
N ILE A 453 -22.46 10.95 -24.59
CA ILE A 453 -21.65 10.98 -23.35
C ILE A 453 -20.37 11.78 -23.59
N LEU A 454 -20.29 13.01 -23.07
CA LEU A 454 -19.17 13.94 -23.28
C LEU A 454 -18.61 14.49 -21.96
N PRO A 455 -17.34 14.92 -21.92
CA PRO A 455 -16.77 15.55 -20.73
C PRO A 455 -17.33 16.97 -20.53
N SER A 456 -18.17 17.14 -19.49
CA SER A 456 -18.89 18.40 -19.20
C SER A 456 -17.99 19.61 -18.93
N THR A 457 -16.80 19.41 -18.37
CA THR A 457 -15.87 20.48 -17.95
C THR A 457 -14.97 21.01 -19.06
N LEU A 458 -14.91 20.32 -20.21
CA LEU A 458 -14.09 20.72 -21.36
C LEU A 458 -14.89 21.57 -22.34
N THR A 459 -14.18 22.33 -23.18
CA THR A 459 -14.80 23.00 -24.33
C THR A 459 -14.98 22.05 -25.50
N VAL A 460 -15.79 22.44 -26.49
CA VAL A 460 -15.99 21.67 -27.71
C VAL A 460 -14.66 21.41 -28.42
N PHE A 461 -13.85 22.46 -28.62
CA PHE A 461 -12.53 22.35 -29.24
C PHE A 461 -11.58 21.43 -28.46
N GLU A 462 -11.56 21.56 -27.14
CA GLU A 462 -10.68 20.75 -26.29
C GLU A 462 -11.04 19.27 -26.34
N THR A 463 -12.33 18.96 -26.40
CA THR A 463 -12.83 17.58 -26.48
C THR A 463 -12.46 16.94 -27.81
N LEU A 464 -12.68 17.64 -28.93
CA LEU A 464 -12.27 17.18 -30.25
C LEU A 464 -10.74 17.07 -30.37
N LEU A 465 -10.00 18.04 -29.83
CA LEU A 465 -8.53 18.02 -29.86
C LEU A 465 -7.95 16.88 -28.99
N PHE A 466 -8.56 16.60 -27.84
CA PHE A 466 -8.18 15.47 -26.99
C PHE A 466 -8.34 14.14 -27.74
N ALA A 467 -9.50 13.94 -28.35
CA ALA A 467 -9.77 12.76 -29.16
C ALA A 467 -8.82 12.65 -30.36
N THR A 468 -8.57 13.77 -31.06
CA THR A 468 -7.65 13.85 -32.21
C THR A 468 -6.23 13.49 -31.83
N ARG A 469 -5.74 13.97 -30.67
CA ARG A 469 -4.39 13.68 -30.18
C ARG A 469 -4.16 12.22 -29.88
N LEU A 470 -5.20 11.50 -29.47
CA LEU A 470 -5.15 10.10 -29.05
C LEU A 470 -5.49 9.10 -30.14
N ARG A 471 -6.37 9.47 -31.09
CA ARG A 471 -6.80 8.62 -32.21
C ARG A 471 -5.94 8.76 -33.47
N LEU A 472 -5.26 9.89 -33.65
CA LEU A 472 -4.32 10.07 -34.77
C LEU A 472 -2.89 9.75 -34.35
N SER A 473 -2.10 9.25 -35.30
CA SER A 473 -0.68 8.92 -35.11
C SER A 473 0.10 10.05 -34.42
N GLU A 474 1.09 9.68 -33.60
CA GLU A 474 1.98 10.63 -32.93
C GLU A 474 2.88 11.41 -33.88
N SER A 475 3.09 10.89 -35.09
CA SER A 475 3.91 11.54 -36.12
C SER A 475 3.28 12.79 -36.72
N ILE A 476 1.95 12.93 -36.64
CA ILE A 476 1.24 14.13 -37.10
C ILE A 476 1.47 15.26 -36.08
N SER A 477 1.89 16.42 -36.59
CA SER A 477 2.18 17.59 -35.74
C SER A 477 0.93 18.10 -35.02
N ASP A 478 1.11 18.69 -33.83
CA ASP A 478 -0.01 19.26 -33.06
C ASP A 478 -0.69 20.44 -33.78
N ILE A 479 0.02 21.12 -34.69
CA ILE A 479 -0.51 22.21 -35.51
C ILE A 479 -1.49 21.63 -36.54
N GLU A 480 -1.09 20.57 -37.25
CA GLU A 480 -1.95 19.90 -38.22
C GLU A 480 -3.17 19.25 -37.54
N LYS A 481 -2.98 18.63 -36.37
CA LYS A 481 -4.09 18.10 -35.55
C LYS A 481 -5.11 19.19 -35.21
N LYS A 482 -4.67 20.39 -34.84
CA LYS A 482 -5.57 21.53 -34.58
C LYS A 482 -6.27 22.02 -35.85
N SER A 483 -5.57 22.03 -36.99
CA SER A 483 -6.19 22.39 -38.28
C SER A 483 -7.34 21.45 -38.61
N ARG A 484 -7.11 20.13 -38.55
CA ARG A 484 -8.16 19.11 -38.79
C ARG A 484 -9.38 19.29 -37.89
N VAL A 485 -9.17 19.66 -36.63
CA VAL A 485 -10.28 19.96 -35.71
C VAL A 485 -11.07 21.20 -36.15
N ASN A 486 -10.40 22.27 -36.59
CA ASN A 486 -11.09 23.46 -37.12
C ASN A 486 -11.89 23.12 -38.38
N ASP A 487 -11.34 22.34 -39.30
CA ASP A 487 -12.03 21.92 -40.52
C ASP A 487 -13.31 21.14 -40.19
N ILE A 488 -13.26 20.27 -39.18
CA ILE A 488 -14.44 19.52 -38.70
C ILE A 488 -15.47 20.44 -38.04
N LEU A 489 -15.04 21.42 -37.24
CA LEU A 489 -15.94 22.40 -36.64
C LEU A 489 -16.69 23.22 -37.70
N GLU A 490 -16.03 23.53 -38.82
CA GLU A 490 -16.62 24.23 -39.95
C GLU A 490 -17.58 23.32 -40.72
N LYS A 491 -17.15 22.11 -41.10
CA LYS A 491 -18.00 21.11 -41.80
C LYS A 491 -19.28 20.78 -41.03
N LEU A 492 -19.22 20.75 -39.70
CA LEU A 492 -20.36 20.47 -38.84
C LEU A 492 -21.19 21.73 -38.49
N GLY A 493 -20.77 22.93 -38.89
CA GLY A 493 -21.48 24.17 -38.58
C GLY A 493 -21.55 24.49 -37.07
N ILE A 494 -20.49 24.16 -36.32
CA ILE A 494 -20.38 24.35 -34.86
C ILE A 494 -19.17 25.21 -34.47
N SER A 495 -18.62 25.98 -35.41
CA SER A 495 -17.47 26.86 -35.16
C SER A 495 -17.77 27.97 -34.15
N HIS A 496 -19.01 28.43 -34.04
CA HIS A 496 -19.42 29.48 -33.09
C HIS A 496 -19.36 29.04 -31.62
N ILE A 497 -19.44 27.73 -31.33
CA ILE A 497 -19.37 27.16 -29.98
C ILE A 497 -18.00 26.54 -29.66
N LYS A 498 -16.98 26.79 -30.49
CA LYS A 498 -15.63 26.21 -30.35
C LYS A 498 -15.08 26.29 -28.91
N ASP A 499 -15.17 27.46 -28.29
CA ASP A 499 -14.61 27.72 -26.96
C ASP A 499 -15.66 27.66 -25.83
N THR A 500 -16.89 27.24 -26.16
CA THR A 500 -17.97 27.04 -25.19
C THR A 500 -17.80 25.70 -24.48
N ARG A 501 -18.06 25.66 -23.16
CA ARG A 501 -18.05 24.43 -22.37
C ARG A 501 -19.24 23.54 -22.75
N ILE A 502 -19.01 22.23 -22.78
CA ILE A 502 -20.06 21.26 -23.09
C ILE A 502 -21.18 21.32 -22.04
N GLY A 503 -20.82 21.44 -20.76
CA GLY A 503 -21.75 21.56 -19.64
C GLY A 503 -22.45 20.24 -19.29
N ASP A 504 -23.25 20.28 -18.22
CA ASP A 504 -24.02 19.13 -17.73
C ASP A 504 -25.50 19.25 -18.16
N VAL A 505 -26.05 18.16 -18.71
CA VAL A 505 -27.44 18.08 -19.17
C VAL A 505 -28.43 18.12 -18.00
N THR A 506 -27.99 17.73 -16.79
CA THR A 506 -28.85 17.59 -15.61
C THR A 506 -29.06 18.88 -14.80
N GLY A 507 -28.56 20.02 -15.28
CA GLY A 507 -28.88 21.35 -14.73
C GLY A 507 -28.17 21.73 -13.42
N GLY A 508 -27.38 20.84 -12.82
CA GLY A 508 -26.71 21.09 -11.53
C GLY A 508 -25.42 21.93 -11.60
N LYS A 509 -24.68 21.88 -12.72
CA LYS A 509 -23.39 22.58 -12.88
C LYS A 509 -23.27 23.23 -14.27
N ALA A 510 -23.58 24.53 -14.34
CA ALA A 510 -23.42 25.43 -15.48
C ALA A 510 -24.10 24.99 -16.80
N ARG A 511 -25.00 25.83 -17.31
CA ARG A 511 -25.66 25.63 -18.62
C ARG A 511 -24.60 25.51 -19.74
N GLY A 512 -24.68 24.42 -20.49
CA GLY A 512 -23.77 24.08 -21.58
C GLY A 512 -24.32 24.37 -22.98
N ILE A 513 -23.84 23.58 -23.95
CA ILE A 513 -24.31 23.60 -25.35
C ILE A 513 -25.69 22.93 -25.48
N SER A 514 -26.42 23.23 -26.57
CA SER A 514 -27.73 22.60 -26.83
C SER A 514 -27.62 21.11 -27.19
N GLY A 515 -28.70 20.34 -27.05
CA GLY A 515 -28.71 18.91 -27.42
C GLY A 515 -28.35 18.65 -28.88
N GLY A 516 -28.86 19.47 -29.81
CA GLY A 516 -28.51 19.36 -31.23
C GLY A 516 -27.05 19.70 -31.54
N GLU A 517 -26.46 20.65 -30.81
CA GLU A 517 -25.02 20.92 -30.88
C GLU A 517 -24.20 19.78 -30.29
N MET A 518 -24.62 19.23 -29.17
CA MET A 518 -24.01 18.07 -28.52
C MET A 518 -23.93 16.87 -29.47
N ARG A 519 -25.03 16.60 -30.18
CA ARG A 519 -25.09 15.53 -31.19
C ARG A 519 -24.08 15.72 -32.32
N ARG A 520 -23.95 16.96 -32.82
CA ARG A 520 -22.94 17.30 -33.83
C ARG A 520 -21.51 17.11 -33.30
N VAL A 521 -21.23 17.45 -32.05
CA VAL A 521 -19.93 17.19 -31.41
C VAL A 521 -19.64 15.69 -31.34
N THR A 522 -20.62 14.86 -30.97
CA THR A 522 -20.47 13.39 -30.96
C THR A 522 -20.16 12.83 -32.35
N ILE A 523 -20.84 13.32 -33.40
CA ILE A 523 -20.54 12.95 -34.79
C ILE A 523 -19.10 13.38 -35.15
N GLY A 524 -18.69 14.61 -34.79
CA GLY A 524 -17.34 15.11 -35.02
C GLY A 524 -16.25 14.28 -34.36
N LEU A 525 -16.52 13.71 -33.19
CA LEU A 525 -15.60 12.81 -32.49
C LEU A 525 -15.34 11.51 -33.24
N GLU A 526 -16.24 11.07 -34.13
CA GLU A 526 -15.98 9.92 -35.00
C GLU A 526 -15.30 10.34 -36.31
N LEU A 527 -15.68 11.49 -36.88
CA LEU A 527 -15.12 12.01 -38.13
C LEU A 527 -13.64 12.40 -38.05
N ILE A 528 -13.11 12.76 -36.87
CA ILE A 528 -11.68 13.08 -36.67
C ILE A 528 -10.74 11.94 -37.10
N SER A 529 -11.21 10.69 -37.01
CA SER A 529 -10.44 9.52 -37.41
C SER A 529 -10.52 9.21 -38.90
N SER A 530 -11.27 10.02 -39.67
CA SER A 530 -11.52 9.81 -41.10
C SER A 530 -12.00 8.38 -41.39
N PRO A 531 -13.13 7.95 -40.81
CA PRO A 531 -13.64 6.59 -41.01
C PRO A 531 -13.97 6.34 -42.49
N ASP A 532 -13.87 5.09 -42.93
CA ASP A 532 -14.23 4.63 -44.27
C ASP A 532 -15.73 4.29 -44.36
N VAL A 533 -16.32 3.90 -43.22
CA VAL A 533 -17.75 3.62 -43.03
C VAL A 533 -18.24 4.26 -41.73
N LEU A 534 -19.39 4.93 -41.77
CA LEU A 534 -19.99 5.58 -40.60
C LEU A 534 -21.36 4.98 -40.27
N PHE A 535 -21.47 4.41 -39.07
CA PHE A 535 -22.72 3.91 -38.49
C PHE A 535 -23.26 4.88 -37.44
N LEU A 536 -24.55 5.20 -37.49
CA LEU A 536 -25.20 6.07 -36.51
C LEU A 536 -26.45 5.42 -35.95
N ASP A 537 -26.53 5.31 -34.63
CA ASP A 537 -27.73 4.84 -33.96
C ASP A 537 -28.61 6.02 -33.53
N GLU A 538 -29.77 6.15 -34.16
CA GLU A 538 -30.77 7.20 -33.93
C GLU A 538 -30.19 8.63 -33.87
N PRO A 539 -29.49 9.11 -34.93
CA PRO A 539 -28.83 10.42 -34.90
C PRO A 539 -29.76 11.62 -34.77
N THR A 540 -31.05 11.46 -35.02
CA THR A 540 -32.05 12.54 -34.99
C THR A 540 -33.00 12.45 -33.79
N SER A 541 -32.84 11.46 -32.92
CA SER A 541 -33.72 11.27 -31.75
C SER A 541 -33.51 12.38 -30.71
N GLY A 542 -34.61 12.86 -30.11
CA GLY A 542 -34.59 13.94 -29.13
C GLY A 542 -34.29 15.35 -29.69
N LEU A 543 -34.26 15.52 -31.02
CA LEU A 543 -34.03 16.79 -31.69
C LEU A 543 -35.32 17.36 -32.30
N ASP A 544 -35.40 18.68 -32.38
CA ASP A 544 -36.42 19.35 -33.18
C ASP A 544 -36.20 19.10 -34.68
N SER A 545 -37.26 19.22 -35.47
CA SER A 545 -37.25 18.91 -36.91
C SER A 545 -36.22 19.71 -37.71
N VAL A 546 -35.93 20.97 -37.31
CA VAL A 546 -34.94 21.82 -37.97
C VAL A 546 -33.53 21.33 -37.66
N SER A 547 -33.22 21.04 -36.39
CA SER A 547 -31.92 20.47 -36.01
C SER A 547 -31.68 19.09 -36.63
N ALA A 548 -32.68 18.23 -36.66
CA ALA A 548 -32.61 16.92 -37.30
C ALA A 548 -32.30 17.03 -38.80
N ALA A 549 -32.98 17.92 -39.52
CA ALA A 549 -32.72 18.17 -40.94
C ALA A 549 -31.31 18.72 -41.20
N ARG A 550 -30.79 19.59 -40.31
CA ARG A 550 -29.40 20.08 -40.41
C ARG A 550 -28.38 18.96 -40.25
N ILE A 551 -28.58 18.04 -39.30
CA ILE A 551 -27.70 16.89 -39.12
C ILE A 551 -27.73 15.99 -40.36
N ALA A 552 -28.92 15.73 -40.91
CA ALA A 552 -29.03 14.92 -42.13
C ALA A 552 -28.35 15.57 -43.34
N ASN A 553 -28.44 16.88 -43.51
CA ASN A 553 -27.71 17.60 -44.57
C ASN A 553 -26.19 17.44 -44.42
N VAL A 554 -25.69 17.52 -43.18
CA VAL A 554 -24.26 17.33 -42.89
C VAL A 554 -23.83 15.89 -43.19
N LEU A 555 -24.60 14.89 -42.76
CA LEU A 555 -24.31 13.48 -43.04
C LEU A 555 -24.36 13.16 -44.54
N HIS A 556 -25.36 13.70 -45.25
CA HIS A 556 -25.47 13.57 -46.70
C HIS A 556 -24.28 14.21 -47.42
N ALA A 557 -23.82 15.39 -46.98
CA ALA A 557 -22.65 16.05 -47.55
C ALA A 557 -21.34 15.29 -47.28
N ILE A 558 -21.24 14.59 -46.13
CA ILE A 558 -20.10 13.73 -45.81
C ILE A 558 -20.12 12.45 -46.65
N ALA A 559 -21.29 11.83 -46.83
CA ALA A 559 -21.43 10.65 -47.68
C ALA A 559 -21.00 10.96 -49.13
N HIS A 560 -21.49 12.07 -49.67
CA HIS A 560 -21.25 12.51 -51.06
C HIS A 560 -20.01 13.41 -51.24
N ASP A 561 -19.03 13.37 -50.33
CA ASP A 561 -17.80 14.17 -50.48
C ASP A 561 -17.08 13.76 -51.79
N PRO A 562 -16.80 14.71 -52.72
CA PRO A 562 -16.20 14.39 -54.01
C PRO A 562 -14.77 13.85 -53.90
N VAL A 563 -14.07 14.17 -52.80
CA VAL A 563 -12.69 13.73 -52.58
C VAL A 563 -12.66 12.38 -51.86
N ASN A 564 -13.49 12.19 -50.84
CA ASN A 564 -13.47 11.02 -49.97
C ASN A 564 -14.90 10.56 -49.63
N PRO A 565 -15.63 9.94 -50.56
CA PRO A 565 -16.98 9.45 -50.31
C PRO A 565 -16.94 8.26 -49.36
N ILE A 566 -17.86 8.23 -48.38
CA ILE A 566 -17.97 7.16 -47.38
C ILE A 566 -19.39 6.59 -47.34
N ALA A 567 -19.54 5.33 -46.96
CA ALA A 567 -20.85 4.75 -46.72
C ALA A 567 -21.39 5.21 -45.35
N VAL A 568 -22.62 5.73 -45.32
CA VAL A 568 -23.29 6.19 -44.09
C VAL A 568 -24.55 5.36 -43.85
N ILE A 569 -24.65 4.69 -42.70
CA ILE A 569 -25.83 3.91 -42.32
C ILE A 569 -26.38 4.49 -41.01
N ALA A 570 -27.65 4.91 -41.01
CA ALA A 570 -28.31 5.46 -39.83
C ALA A 570 -29.63 4.76 -39.51
N SER A 571 -29.88 4.41 -38.24
CA SER A 571 -31.23 4.04 -37.79
C SER A 571 -32.02 5.32 -37.56
N ILE A 572 -33.23 5.41 -38.12
CA ILE A 572 -34.07 6.60 -37.95
C ILE A 572 -35.43 6.17 -37.39
N HIS A 573 -35.85 6.87 -36.34
CA HIS A 573 -37.18 6.72 -35.76
C HIS A 573 -38.08 7.85 -36.28
N GLN A 574 -39.16 7.51 -36.97
CA GLN A 574 -40.17 8.45 -37.50
C GLN A 574 -39.59 9.70 -38.21
N PRO A 575 -38.98 9.56 -39.39
CA PRO A 575 -38.46 10.72 -40.12
C PRO A 575 -39.56 11.63 -40.67
N SER A 576 -39.29 12.94 -40.66
CA SER A 576 -40.06 13.88 -41.48
C SER A 576 -39.82 13.63 -42.97
N SER A 577 -40.74 14.09 -43.83
CA SER A 577 -40.60 13.97 -45.28
C SER A 577 -39.31 14.60 -45.82
N ILE A 578 -38.89 15.74 -45.26
CA ILE A 578 -37.64 16.42 -45.60
C ILE A 578 -36.42 15.55 -45.26
N LEU A 579 -36.45 14.90 -44.09
CA LEU A 579 -35.37 14.01 -43.64
C LEU A 579 -35.30 12.74 -44.50
N TYR A 580 -36.45 12.14 -44.81
CA TYR A 580 -36.55 10.94 -45.62
C TYR A 580 -35.92 11.10 -47.02
N GLN A 581 -36.13 12.24 -47.67
CA GLN A 581 -35.59 12.52 -49.00
C GLN A 581 -34.06 12.66 -49.04
N LYS A 582 -33.37 12.68 -47.91
CA LYS A 582 -31.89 12.73 -47.83
C LYS A 582 -31.24 11.35 -47.86
N PHE A 583 -32.00 10.27 -47.87
CA PHE A 583 -31.46 8.91 -47.91
C PHE A 583 -31.53 8.35 -49.33
N ASP A 584 -30.40 7.84 -49.82
CA ASP A 584 -30.30 7.22 -51.14
C ASP A 584 -30.92 5.82 -51.15
N SER A 585 -30.82 5.13 -50.01
CA SER A 585 -31.33 3.77 -49.82
C SER A 585 -32.09 3.62 -48.51
N ILE A 586 -33.11 2.75 -48.52
CA ILE A 586 -33.95 2.45 -47.36
C ILE A 586 -33.93 0.94 -47.09
N LEU A 587 -33.71 0.57 -45.83
CA LEU A 587 -33.94 -0.76 -45.29
C LEU A 587 -35.11 -0.71 -44.31
N LEU A 588 -36.23 -1.34 -44.66
CA LEU A 588 -37.40 -1.42 -43.77
C LEU A 588 -37.39 -2.74 -43.01
N LEU A 589 -37.33 -2.67 -41.69
CA LEU A 589 -37.34 -3.81 -40.78
C LEU A 589 -38.66 -3.94 -40.03
N ALA A 590 -39.14 -5.17 -39.90
CA ALA A 590 -40.25 -5.52 -39.00
C ALA A 590 -39.98 -6.89 -38.36
N HIS A 591 -40.21 -7.00 -37.04
CA HIS A 591 -40.01 -8.24 -36.28
C HIS A 591 -38.67 -8.96 -36.55
N GLY A 592 -37.58 -8.22 -36.74
CA GLY A 592 -36.25 -8.79 -36.99
C GLY A 592 -36.00 -9.28 -38.41
N ARG A 593 -36.90 -9.02 -39.37
CA ARG A 593 -36.76 -9.38 -40.79
C ARG A 593 -36.82 -8.13 -41.68
N ALA A 594 -36.20 -8.20 -42.86
CA ALA A 594 -36.29 -7.15 -43.86
C ALA A 594 -37.56 -7.28 -44.71
N LEU A 595 -38.37 -6.23 -44.76
CA LEU A 595 -39.54 -6.12 -45.64
C LEU A 595 -39.18 -5.51 -47.01
N TYR A 596 -38.21 -4.61 -47.01
CA TYR A 596 -37.71 -3.92 -48.20
C TYR A 596 -36.25 -3.53 -48.00
N SER A 597 -35.43 -3.68 -49.05
CA SER A 597 -34.06 -3.15 -49.13
C SER A 597 -33.82 -2.67 -50.54
N GLY A 598 -33.55 -1.37 -50.72
CA GLY A 598 -33.37 -0.80 -52.06
C GLY A 598 -33.30 0.72 -52.07
N PRO A 599 -33.45 1.35 -53.24
CA PRO A 599 -33.46 2.80 -53.37
C PRO A 599 -34.55 3.47 -52.53
N GLY A 600 -34.27 4.70 -52.08
CA GLY A 600 -35.24 5.55 -51.39
C GLY A 600 -36.24 6.22 -52.32
N GLY A 601 -36.84 7.32 -51.86
CA GLY A 601 -37.84 8.06 -52.63
C GLY A 601 -39.19 7.34 -52.69
N PHE A 602 -39.82 7.27 -53.87
CA PHE A 602 -41.14 6.66 -54.04
C PHE A 602 -41.09 5.16 -54.40
N GLU A 603 -39.89 4.60 -54.58
CA GLU A 603 -39.67 3.19 -54.94
C GLU A 603 -40.24 2.20 -53.90
N PRO A 604 -40.10 2.40 -52.58
CA PRO A 604 -40.67 1.47 -51.60
C PRO A 604 -42.20 1.37 -51.68
N VAL A 605 -42.89 2.49 -51.93
CA VAL A 605 -44.34 2.51 -52.13
C VAL A 605 -44.71 1.71 -53.37
N THR A 606 -44.00 1.96 -54.47
CA THR A 606 -44.20 1.25 -55.74
C THR A 606 -43.95 -0.26 -55.60
N TYR A 607 -42.94 -0.65 -54.81
CA TYR A 607 -42.65 -2.05 -54.48
C TYR A 607 -43.82 -2.71 -53.74
N PHE A 608 -44.35 -2.08 -52.68
CA PHE A 608 -45.47 -2.66 -51.93
C PHE A 608 -46.77 -2.69 -52.76
N SER A 609 -47.03 -1.67 -53.58
CA SER A 609 -48.18 -1.66 -54.49
C SER A 609 -48.11 -2.76 -55.57
N ARG A 610 -46.91 -3.13 -56.03
CA ARG A 610 -46.73 -4.22 -57.02
C ARG A 610 -46.77 -5.60 -56.37
N THR A 611 -46.15 -5.75 -55.21
CA THR A 611 -45.86 -7.06 -54.62
C THR A 611 -47.00 -7.53 -53.71
N ALA A 612 -47.74 -6.61 -53.09
CA ALA A 612 -48.78 -6.92 -52.12
C ALA A 612 -49.95 -5.91 -52.14
N PRO A 613 -50.63 -5.68 -53.30
CA PRO A 613 -51.66 -4.66 -53.45
C PRO A 613 -52.88 -4.83 -52.52
N ASP A 614 -53.23 -6.08 -52.16
CA ASP A 614 -54.41 -6.39 -51.33
C ASP A 614 -54.06 -6.63 -49.84
N ALA A 615 -52.78 -6.71 -49.50
CA ALA A 615 -52.32 -7.01 -48.14
C ALA A 615 -51.83 -5.77 -47.39
N VAL A 616 -51.45 -4.71 -48.11
CA VAL A 616 -50.89 -3.48 -47.55
C VAL A 616 -51.86 -2.31 -47.83
N PRO A 617 -52.06 -1.36 -46.88
CA PRO A 617 -52.88 -0.17 -47.13
C PRO A 617 -52.43 0.58 -48.40
N ALA A 618 -53.39 1.08 -49.18
CA ALA A 618 -53.09 1.91 -50.33
C ALA A 618 -52.47 3.24 -49.87
N TYR A 619 -51.43 3.70 -50.58
CA TYR A 619 -50.81 4.98 -50.28
C TYR A 619 -51.72 6.13 -50.73
N ASN A 620 -52.05 7.02 -49.79
CA ASN A 620 -52.82 8.24 -50.07
C ASN A 620 -51.87 9.37 -50.50
N GLU A 621 -52.19 10.04 -51.60
CA GLU A 621 -51.42 11.20 -52.06
C GLU A 621 -51.35 12.30 -50.98
N GLY A 622 -50.13 12.74 -50.65
CA GLY A 622 -49.87 13.73 -49.60
C GLY A 622 -49.53 13.15 -48.22
N HIS A 623 -49.64 11.83 -48.02
CA HIS A 623 -49.18 11.18 -46.79
C HIS A 623 -47.65 11.08 -46.75
N ASN A 624 -47.04 11.17 -45.56
CA ASN A 624 -45.59 11.06 -45.45
C ASN A 624 -45.16 9.62 -45.76
N ILE A 625 -44.33 9.43 -46.79
CA ILE A 625 -43.83 8.11 -47.21
C ILE A 625 -43.18 7.35 -46.05
N ALA A 626 -42.39 8.03 -45.22
CA ALA A 626 -41.76 7.38 -44.08
C ALA A 626 -42.77 6.88 -43.03
N GLU A 627 -43.87 7.62 -42.84
CA GLU A 627 -44.94 7.27 -41.91
C GLU A 627 -45.77 6.10 -42.46
N TYR A 628 -46.10 6.15 -43.75
CA TYR A 628 -46.67 5.02 -44.47
C TYR A 628 -45.85 3.74 -44.28
N LEU A 629 -44.54 3.78 -44.53
CA LEU A 629 -43.67 2.61 -44.38
C LEU A 629 -43.64 2.07 -42.95
N LEU A 630 -43.74 2.95 -41.94
CA LEU A 630 -43.80 2.54 -40.54
C LEU A 630 -45.16 1.94 -40.17
N GLU A 631 -46.26 2.43 -40.74
CA GLU A 631 -47.59 1.84 -40.59
C GLU A 631 -47.59 0.40 -41.14
N VAL A 632 -47.07 0.22 -42.35
CA VAL A 632 -46.90 -1.11 -42.98
C VAL A 632 -46.01 -2.03 -42.14
N ALA A 633 -44.92 -1.51 -41.57
CA ALA A 633 -44.00 -2.30 -40.77
C ALA A 633 -44.50 -2.59 -39.35
N SER A 634 -45.52 -1.89 -38.86
CA SER A 634 -46.06 -2.07 -37.50
C SER A 634 -46.99 -3.27 -37.39
N ASP A 635 -47.76 -3.56 -38.44
CA ASP A 635 -48.58 -4.77 -38.55
C ASP A 635 -48.40 -5.42 -39.94
N PRO A 636 -47.22 -6.02 -40.21
CA PRO A 636 -46.92 -6.56 -41.53
C PRO A 636 -47.72 -7.85 -41.77
N PRO A 637 -48.52 -7.95 -42.85
CA PRO A 637 -49.19 -9.19 -43.20
C PRO A 637 -48.17 -10.32 -43.44
N VAL A 638 -48.49 -11.52 -42.95
CA VAL A 638 -47.59 -12.69 -42.96
C VAL A 638 -47.04 -13.00 -44.38
N ALA A 639 -47.84 -12.73 -45.42
CA ALA A 639 -47.47 -12.93 -46.82
C ALA A 639 -46.26 -12.09 -47.28
N LEU A 640 -46.01 -10.92 -46.68
CA LEU A 640 -44.85 -10.08 -47.02
C LEU A 640 -43.52 -10.76 -46.67
N PHE A 641 -43.48 -11.52 -45.57
CA PHE A 641 -42.25 -12.20 -45.15
C PHE A 641 -41.88 -13.37 -46.08
N THR A 642 -42.87 -14.03 -46.69
CA THR A 642 -42.64 -15.08 -47.70
C THR A 642 -42.21 -14.47 -49.04
N LEU A 643 -42.85 -13.38 -49.47
CA LEU A 643 -42.54 -12.71 -50.74
C LEU A 643 -41.18 -12.00 -50.72
N ALA A 644 -40.78 -11.43 -49.58
CA ALA A 644 -39.46 -10.85 -49.40
C ALA A 644 -38.34 -11.90 -49.52
N LYS A 645 -38.61 -13.15 -49.10
CA LYS A 645 -37.66 -14.26 -49.18
C LYS A 645 -37.44 -14.75 -50.62
N ASP A 646 -38.51 -14.87 -51.40
CA ASP A 646 -38.45 -15.34 -52.81
C ASP A 646 -37.82 -14.30 -53.76
N ASN A 647 -37.95 -13.00 -53.48
CA ASN A 647 -37.33 -11.93 -54.28
C ASN A 647 -35.83 -11.76 -54.02
N LEU A 648 -35.34 -12.05 -52.80
CA LEU A 648 -33.91 -12.03 -52.49
C LEU A 648 -33.16 -13.14 -53.24
N ASP A 649 -33.72 -14.35 -53.31
CA ASP A 649 -33.13 -15.49 -54.04
C ASP A 649 -33.22 -15.35 -55.58
N SER A 650 -34.21 -14.62 -56.11
CA SER A 650 -34.39 -14.44 -57.56
C SER A 650 -33.60 -13.27 -58.17
N SER A 651 -33.02 -12.39 -57.35
CA SER A 651 -32.16 -11.29 -57.80
C SER A 651 -30.77 -11.76 -58.30
N ASP A 652 -30.33 -12.97 -57.93
CA ASP A 652 -29.11 -13.61 -58.45
C ASP A 652 -29.30 -14.28 -59.84
N SER A 653 -30.53 -14.30 -60.39
CA SER A 653 -30.89 -15.14 -61.55
C SER A 653 -31.36 -14.39 -62.80
N ARG A 654 -31.38 -13.05 -62.82
CA ARG A 654 -31.92 -12.28 -63.96
C ARG A 654 -30.95 -11.20 -64.46
N THR A 655 -29.86 -11.65 -65.07
CA THR A 655 -29.26 -10.91 -66.20
C THR A 655 -29.46 -11.76 -67.44
N THR A 656 -30.44 -11.37 -68.26
CA THR A 656 -30.88 -12.05 -69.47
C THR A 656 -29.76 -12.14 -70.50
N ALA A 657 -29.46 -13.37 -70.90
CA ALA A 657 -28.73 -13.70 -72.12
C ALA A 657 -29.45 -13.10 -73.34
N ASN A 658 -28.72 -12.28 -74.10
CA ASN A 658 -28.93 -12.10 -75.53
C ASN A 658 -27.54 -12.07 -76.17
N GLU A 659 -27.25 -13.11 -76.95
CA GLU A 659 -26.01 -13.30 -77.68
C GLU A 659 -25.95 -12.36 -78.89
N THR A 660 -24.84 -11.65 -79.06
CA THR A 660 -24.11 -11.58 -80.34
C THR A 660 -22.69 -11.02 -80.12
N SER A 661 -21.72 -11.94 -80.20
CA SER A 661 -20.31 -11.80 -80.62
C SER A 661 -19.55 -10.50 -80.35
N GLU A 662 -18.65 -10.51 -79.36
CA GLU A 662 -17.20 -10.41 -79.58
C GLU A 662 -16.39 -10.91 -78.37
N LYS A 663 -15.17 -11.36 -78.64
CA LYS A 663 -14.31 -12.26 -77.84
C LYS A 663 -13.82 -11.68 -76.48
N PRO A 664 -13.37 -12.54 -75.55
CA PRO A 664 -13.23 -12.23 -74.12
C PRO A 664 -11.89 -11.59 -73.78
N TYR A 665 -11.93 -10.49 -73.00
CA TYR A 665 -10.82 -10.12 -72.13
C TYR A 665 -11.03 -10.77 -70.77
N THR A 666 -10.20 -11.77 -70.49
CA THR A 666 -9.97 -12.34 -69.17
C THR A 666 -9.48 -11.25 -68.20
N ALA A 667 -10.36 -10.77 -67.33
CA ALA A 667 -9.98 -10.07 -66.10
C ALA A 667 -10.57 -10.84 -64.92
N THR A 668 -9.70 -11.59 -64.26
CA THR A 668 -9.97 -12.35 -63.04
C THR A 668 -10.31 -11.38 -61.90
N ASN A 669 -11.59 -11.03 -61.72
CA ASN A 669 -12.05 -10.26 -60.56
C ASN A 669 -12.05 -11.16 -59.32
N ARG A 670 -10.90 -11.20 -58.63
CA ARG A 670 -10.80 -11.64 -57.25
C ARG A 670 -11.28 -10.48 -56.36
N THR A 671 -12.57 -10.46 -56.02
CA THR A 671 -13.06 -9.69 -54.86
C THR A 671 -12.51 -10.34 -53.60
N THR A 672 -11.57 -9.67 -52.93
CA THR A 672 -11.04 -10.12 -51.64
C THR A 672 -12.04 -9.80 -50.53
N THR A 673 -12.84 -10.78 -50.15
CA THR A 673 -13.82 -10.68 -49.06
C THR A 673 -13.11 -10.75 -47.70
N PHE A 674 -13.01 -9.64 -46.98
CA PHE A 674 -12.64 -9.67 -45.56
C PHE A 674 -13.82 -10.19 -44.75
N THR A 675 -13.75 -11.47 -44.38
CA THR A 675 -14.71 -12.08 -43.44
C THR A 675 -14.38 -11.66 -42.01
N ARG A 676 -15.42 -11.54 -41.16
CA ARG A 676 -15.38 -11.14 -39.74
C ARG A 676 -14.25 -11.80 -38.91
N ASN A 677 -13.80 -12.99 -39.30
CA ASN A 677 -12.73 -13.72 -38.64
C ASN A 677 -11.34 -13.05 -38.78
N ALA A 678 -11.07 -12.35 -39.88
CA ALA A 678 -9.78 -11.67 -40.12
C ALA A 678 -9.64 -10.37 -39.31
N VAL A 679 -10.74 -9.65 -39.06
CA VAL A 679 -10.76 -8.43 -38.22
C VAL A 679 -10.48 -8.76 -36.74
N SER A 680 -10.68 -10.01 -36.31
CA SER A 680 -10.41 -10.45 -34.94
C SER A 680 -8.94 -10.81 -34.65
N GLN A 681 -8.10 -10.99 -35.68
CA GLN A 681 -6.73 -11.52 -35.55
C GLN A 681 -5.63 -10.44 -35.54
N GLY A 682 -5.93 -9.20 -35.95
CA GLY A 682 -5.04 -8.06 -35.73
C GLY A 682 -5.22 -7.53 -34.31
N GLY A 683 -4.22 -7.72 -33.43
CA GLY A 683 -4.26 -7.14 -32.08
C GLY A 683 -4.60 -5.64 -32.15
N LEU A 684 -5.58 -5.19 -31.37
CA LEU A 684 -6.02 -3.78 -31.36
C LEU A 684 -4.85 -2.89 -30.91
N ALA A 685 -4.12 -2.33 -31.86
CA ALA A 685 -3.05 -1.38 -31.61
C ALA A 685 -3.65 0.02 -31.41
N TYR A 686 -3.33 0.66 -30.29
CA TYR A 686 -3.65 2.07 -30.06
C TYR A 686 -2.79 2.95 -30.99
N ALA A 687 -3.37 4.05 -31.49
CA ALA A 687 -2.65 4.96 -32.40
C ALA A 687 -1.48 5.72 -31.73
N THR A 688 -1.48 5.79 -30.40
CA THR A 688 -0.48 6.50 -29.59
C THR A 688 0.17 5.58 -28.55
N THR A 689 1.39 5.91 -28.16
CA THR A 689 2.17 5.24 -27.11
C THR A 689 1.58 5.49 -25.72
N PHE A 690 1.87 4.59 -24.78
CA PHE A 690 1.35 4.65 -23.41
C PHE A 690 1.66 5.98 -22.69
N LEU A 691 2.88 6.51 -22.84
CA LEU A 691 3.27 7.75 -22.17
C LEU A 691 2.50 8.96 -22.72
N THR A 692 2.26 9.01 -24.03
CA THR A 692 1.42 10.04 -24.66
C THR A 692 -0.02 9.95 -24.18
N GLN A 693 -0.58 8.74 -24.09
CA GLN A 693 -1.91 8.51 -23.54
C GLN A 693 -2.01 9.06 -22.10
N LEU A 694 -1.07 8.65 -21.24
CA LEU A 694 -1.01 9.09 -19.85
C LEU A 694 -0.86 10.61 -19.74
N GLN A 695 0.03 11.22 -20.53
CA GLN A 695 0.26 12.67 -20.53
C GLN A 695 -1.01 13.46 -20.86
N TYR A 696 -1.74 13.09 -21.91
CA TYR A 696 -2.96 13.81 -22.28
C TYR A 696 -4.12 13.54 -21.32
N LEU A 697 -4.23 12.33 -20.78
CA LEU A 697 -5.19 12.00 -19.72
C LEU A 697 -4.92 12.81 -18.45
N CYS A 698 -3.69 12.82 -17.95
CA CYS A 698 -3.28 13.65 -16.82
C CYS A 698 -3.51 15.14 -17.09
N GLY A 699 -3.22 15.62 -18.31
CA GLY A 699 -3.51 16.99 -18.71
C GLY A 699 -5.00 17.34 -18.70
N ARG A 700 -5.87 16.39 -19.08
CA ARG A 700 -7.34 16.51 -18.98
C ARG A 700 -7.78 16.59 -17.53
N GLU A 701 -7.39 15.63 -16.69
CA GLU A 701 -7.76 15.58 -15.27
C GLU A 701 -7.29 16.84 -14.53
N TRP A 702 -6.08 17.34 -14.80
CA TRP A 702 -5.59 18.60 -14.24
C TRP A 702 -6.47 19.80 -14.63
N LYS A 703 -6.85 19.89 -15.90
CA LYS A 703 -7.72 20.97 -16.40
C LYS A 703 -9.11 20.89 -15.77
N THR A 704 -9.66 19.68 -15.64
CA THR A 704 -10.92 19.41 -14.94
C THR A 704 -10.84 19.86 -13.49
N LEU A 705 -9.81 19.45 -12.74
CA LEU A 705 -9.58 19.86 -11.34
C LEU A 705 -9.41 21.38 -11.19
N LYS A 706 -8.70 22.03 -12.11
CA LYS A 706 -8.49 23.49 -12.09
C LYS A 706 -9.80 24.27 -12.32
N ARG A 707 -10.72 23.72 -13.13
CA ARG A 707 -11.99 24.34 -13.52
C ARG A 707 -13.13 24.02 -12.55
N ASP A 708 -13.17 22.82 -11.99
CA ASP A 708 -14.10 22.44 -10.93
C ASP A 708 -13.32 22.24 -9.62
N ARG A 709 -13.10 23.35 -8.90
CA ARG A 709 -12.39 23.35 -7.62
C ARG A 709 -13.29 23.00 -6.44
N THR A 710 -14.60 22.89 -6.66
CA THR A 710 -15.60 22.72 -5.60
C THR A 710 -15.27 21.50 -4.76
N LEU A 711 -15.07 20.36 -5.42
CA LEU A 711 -14.83 19.10 -4.73
C LEU A 711 -13.50 19.10 -3.95
N PHE A 712 -12.44 19.67 -4.52
CA PHE A 712 -11.14 19.83 -3.83
C PHE A 712 -11.26 20.74 -2.61
N LEU A 713 -11.84 21.94 -2.78
CA LEU A 713 -11.98 22.92 -1.71
C LEU A 713 -12.87 22.39 -0.58
N THR A 714 -13.97 21.73 -0.91
CA THR A 714 -14.85 21.09 0.08
C THR A 714 -14.09 20.05 0.89
N HIS A 715 -13.27 19.19 0.27
CA HIS A 715 -12.49 18.20 1.00
C HIS A 715 -11.45 18.83 1.94
N VAL A 716 -10.75 19.89 1.52
CA VAL A 716 -9.77 20.58 2.37
C VAL A 716 -10.44 21.30 3.54
N ILE A 717 -11.55 22.03 3.29
CA ILE A 717 -12.29 22.74 4.34
C ILE A 717 -12.87 21.75 5.36
N VAL A 718 -13.53 20.68 4.89
CA VAL A 718 -14.11 19.66 5.76
C VAL A 718 -13.02 18.97 6.58
N ALA A 719 -11.86 18.67 5.98
CA ALA A 719 -10.73 18.09 6.71
C ALA A 719 -10.16 19.03 7.79
N ALA A 720 -10.06 20.33 7.51
CA ALA A 720 -9.61 21.31 8.51
C ALA A 720 -10.61 21.43 9.68
N VAL A 721 -11.92 21.52 9.37
CA VAL A 721 -12.98 21.59 10.39
C VAL A 721 -13.01 20.32 11.24
N LEU A 722 -12.94 19.14 10.61
CA LEU A 722 -12.89 17.86 11.34
C LEU A 722 -11.61 17.71 12.15
N GLY A 723 -10.49 18.24 11.66
CA GLY A 723 -9.20 18.21 12.37
C GLY A 723 -9.25 19.05 13.65
N VAL A 724 -9.78 20.27 13.57
CA VAL A 724 -10.00 21.14 14.75
C VAL A 724 -11.02 20.53 15.70
N PHE A 725 -12.11 19.95 15.19
CA PHE A 725 -13.11 19.29 16.01
C PHE A 725 -12.53 18.09 16.75
N CYS A 726 -11.84 17.18 16.05
CA CYS A 726 -11.21 16.01 16.65
C CYS A 726 -10.08 16.42 17.62
N GLY A 727 -9.21 17.34 17.22
CA GLY A 727 -8.15 17.85 18.09
C GLY A 727 -8.69 18.57 19.33
N GLY A 728 -9.82 19.27 19.21
CA GLY A 728 -10.48 19.94 20.33
C GLY A 728 -11.13 18.96 21.31
N LEU A 729 -11.73 17.87 20.82
CA LEU A 729 -12.29 16.82 21.67
C LEU A 729 -11.23 16.11 22.52
N TYR A 730 -10.03 15.93 21.97
CA TYR A 730 -8.91 15.27 22.61
C TYR A 730 -7.82 16.25 23.06
N TYR A 731 -8.16 17.52 23.30
CA TYR A 731 -7.18 18.57 23.57
C TYR A 731 -6.27 18.23 24.76
N GLN A 732 -4.96 18.17 24.52
CA GLN A 732 -3.92 17.87 25.52
C GLN A 732 -4.29 16.74 26.49
N THR A 733 -4.44 15.53 25.94
CA THR A 733 -4.77 14.33 26.74
C THR A 733 -3.75 14.10 27.87
N GLY A 734 -4.26 13.87 29.09
CA GLY A 734 -3.43 13.60 30.28
C GLY A 734 -2.64 12.29 30.20
N ILE A 735 -1.66 12.12 31.09
CA ILE A 735 -0.74 10.97 31.14
C ILE A 735 -1.25 9.88 32.12
N THR A 736 -2.56 9.81 32.34
CA THR A 736 -3.24 8.80 33.17
C THR A 736 -3.67 7.59 32.33
N ILE A 737 -4.15 6.51 32.97
CA ILE A 737 -4.64 5.32 32.24
C ILE A 737 -5.82 5.69 31.31
N SER A 738 -6.76 6.50 31.81
CA SER A 738 -7.88 7.02 31.00
C SER A 738 -7.43 7.99 29.90
N GLY A 739 -6.35 8.73 30.15
CA GLY A 739 -5.69 9.57 29.15
C GLY A 739 -5.10 8.75 28.00
N PHE A 740 -4.42 7.65 28.29
CA PHE A 740 -3.89 6.74 27.27
C PHE A 740 -5.01 6.11 26.41
N GLN A 741 -6.11 5.65 27.03
CA GLN A 741 -7.27 5.19 26.29
C GLN A 741 -7.85 6.29 25.37
N SER A 742 -7.86 7.54 25.83
CA SER A 742 -8.29 8.69 25.03
C SER A 742 -7.35 8.97 23.85
N ARG A 743 -6.02 8.82 24.02
CA ARG A 743 -5.02 8.91 22.93
C ARG A 743 -5.28 7.86 21.85
N VAL A 744 -5.40 6.60 22.23
CA VAL A 744 -5.70 5.51 21.28
C VAL A 744 -7.08 5.70 20.64
N GLY A 745 -8.07 6.20 21.38
CA GLY A 745 -9.38 6.57 20.87
C GLY A 745 -9.35 7.69 19.82
N CYS A 746 -8.46 8.68 20.00
CA CYS A 746 -8.20 9.73 19.00
C CYS A 746 -7.66 9.12 17.69
N LEU A 747 -6.65 8.24 17.78
CA LEU A 747 -6.06 7.54 16.63
C LEU A 747 -7.09 6.69 15.88
N PHE A 748 -7.93 5.96 16.63
CA PHE A 748 -9.03 5.17 16.06
C PHE A 748 -10.04 6.05 15.33
N PHE A 749 -10.46 7.16 15.95
CA PHE A 749 -11.44 8.08 15.35
C PHE A 749 -10.90 8.73 14.08
N LEU A 750 -9.62 9.14 14.08
CA LEU A 750 -8.95 9.67 12.89
C LEU A 750 -8.94 8.65 11.75
N GLY A 751 -8.69 7.38 12.06
CA GLY A 751 -8.82 6.27 11.12
C GLY A 751 -10.21 6.09 10.54
N ALA A 752 -11.24 6.15 11.38
CA ALA A 752 -12.62 6.07 10.93
C ALA A 752 -12.96 7.25 9.99
N LEU A 753 -12.56 8.48 10.33
CA LEU A 753 -12.78 9.65 9.48
C LEU A 753 -12.13 9.49 8.10
N VAL A 754 -10.89 8.99 8.03
CA VAL A 754 -10.20 8.70 6.77
C VAL A 754 -10.94 7.63 5.96
N ALA A 755 -11.41 6.56 6.60
CA ALA A 755 -12.18 5.50 5.95
C ALA A 755 -13.47 6.05 5.31
N PHE A 756 -14.26 6.81 6.06
CA PHE A 756 -15.51 7.37 5.55
C PHE A 756 -15.29 8.45 4.50
N SER A 757 -14.26 9.27 4.65
CA SER A 757 -13.88 10.28 3.65
C SER A 757 -13.58 9.65 2.28
N SER A 758 -12.98 8.46 2.27
CA SER A 758 -12.62 7.73 1.05
C SER A 758 -13.81 7.27 0.19
N LEU A 759 -15.06 7.30 0.70
CA LEU A 759 -16.27 6.95 -0.07
C LEU A 759 -16.48 7.86 -1.29
N SER A 760 -16.03 9.12 -1.26
CA SER A 760 -16.14 9.99 -2.44
C SER A 760 -15.30 9.49 -3.62
N ALA A 761 -14.29 8.64 -3.40
CA ALA A 761 -13.44 8.07 -4.44
C ALA A 761 -14.25 7.06 -5.27
N LEU A 762 -15.11 6.30 -4.59
CA LEU A 762 -16.03 5.35 -5.21
C LEU A 762 -17.06 6.09 -6.06
N TYR A 763 -17.67 7.16 -5.56
CA TYR A 763 -18.62 7.96 -6.32
C TYR A 763 -18.00 8.54 -7.61
N ASN A 764 -16.83 9.15 -7.47
CA ASN A 764 -16.04 9.70 -8.58
C ASN A 764 -15.68 8.65 -9.65
N MET A 765 -15.55 7.38 -9.26
CA MET A 765 -15.28 6.26 -10.16
C MET A 765 -16.54 5.81 -10.91
N VAL A 766 -17.69 5.77 -10.22
CA VAL A 766 -18.98 5.39 -10.81
C VAL A 766 -19.44 6.44 -11.83
N GLU A 767 -19.30 7.73 -11.51
CA GLU A 767 -19.73 8.85 -12.35
C GLU A 767 -18.99 8.88 -13.71
N ILE A 768 -17.67 8.65 -13.71
CA ILE A 768 -16.85 8.76 -14.91
C ILE A 768 -16.90 7.50 -15.80
N ARG A 769 -17.41 6.38 -15.27
CA ARG A 769 -17.39 5.07 -15.95
C ARG A 769 -18.04 5.08 -17.34
N PRO A 770 -19.22 5.71 -17.58
CA PRO A 770 -19.85 5.70 -18.90
C PRO A 770 -18.98 6.37 -19.96
N LEU A 771 -18.31 7.48 -19.61
CA LEU A 771 -17.37 8.17 -20.50
C LEU A 771 -16.17 7.26 -20.82
N PHE A 772 -15.62 6.58 -19.82
CA PHE A 772 -14.53 5.62 -20.02
C PHE A 772 -14.92 4.48 -20.97
N LEU A 773 -16.09 3.87 -20.78
CA LEU A 773 -16.56 2.78 -21.65
C LEU A 773 -16.69 3.23 -23.11
N ARG A 774 -17.22 4.44 -23.33
CA ARG A 774 -17.29 5.04 -24.66
C ARG A 774 -15.90 5.25 -25.27
N GLU A 775 -15.00 5.95 -24.58
CA GLU A 775 -13.64 6.24 -25.08
C GLU A 775 -12.82 4.95 -25.31
N ARG A 776 -13.05 3.92 -24.48
CA ARG A 776 -12.45 2.58 -24.65
C ARG A 776 -12.99 1.86 -25.89
N SER A 777 -14.27 2.03 -26.24
CA SER A 777 -14.85 1.46 -27.47
C SER A 777 -14.23 2.06 -28.73
N GLY A 778 -13.93 3.38 -28.70
CA GLY A 778 -13.27 4.10 -29.78
C GLY A 778 -11.74 4.05 -29.77
N LEU A 779 -11.14 3.21 -28.92
CA LEU A 779 -9.69 3.00 -28.81
C LEU A 779 -8.85 4.26 -28.57
N TYR A 780 -9.33 5.16 -27.72
CA TYR A 780 -8.62 6.39 -27.39
C TYR A 780 -7.33 6.10 -26.61
N TYR A 781 -7.41 5.20 -25.63
CA TYR A 781 -6.30 4.89 -24.73
C TYR A 781 -6.47 3.53 -24.06
N SER A 782 -5.38 3.04 -23.48
CA SER A 782 -5.36 1.80 -22.70
C SER A 782 -6.08 1.94 -21.35
N PRO A 783 -6.76 0.88 -20.85
CA PRO A 783 -7.45 0.93 -19.55
C PRO A 783 -6.52 1.27 -18.37
N THR A 784 -5.26 0.83 -18.45
CA THR A 784 -4.22 1.10 -17.44
C THR A 784 -3.77 2.55 -17.46
N ALA A 785 -3.63 3.20 -18.63
CA ALA A 785 -3.29 4.61 -18.69
C ALA A 785 -4.37 5.48 -18.04
N TRP A 786 -5.64 5.14 -18.29
CA TRP A 786 -6.78 5.81 -17.64
C TRP A 786 -6.78 5.61 -16.13
N LEU A 787 -6.69 4.36 -15.67
CA LEU A 787 -6.71 4.06 -14.23
C LEU A 787 -5.56 4.75 -13.50
N LEU A 788 -4.37 4.74 -14.08
CA LEU A 788 -3.19 5.40 -13.49
C LEU A 788 -3.35 6.92 -13.44
N SER A 789 -3.88 7.54 -14.51
CA SER A 789 -4.18 8.98 -14.50
C SER A 789 -5.21 9.32 -13.41
N ARG A 790 -6.24 8.49 -13.25
CA ARG A 790 -7.28 8.71 -12.23
C ARG A 790 -6.73 8.53 -10.82
N PHE A 791 -5.89 7.52 -10.61
CA PHE A 791 -5.22 7.28 -9.34
C PHE A 791 -4.42 8.52 -8.90
N PHE A 792 -3.55 9.08 -9.74
CA PHE A 792 -2.74 10.24 -9.35
C PHE A 792 -3.59 11.49 -9.02
N PHE A 793 -4.62 11.77 -9.82
CA PHE A 793 -5.43 12.98 -9.69
C PHE A 793 -6.55 12.88 -8.65
N ASP A 794 -6.96 11.69 -8.24
CA ASP A 794 -7.79 11.51 -7.03
C ASP A 794 -6.91 11.44 -5.77
N MET A 795 -5.84 10.63 -5.78
CA MET A 795 -5.00 10.37 -4.62
C MET A 795 -4.28 11.63 -4.11
N ILE A 796 -3.57 12.37 -4.97
CA ILE A 796 -2.75 13.48 -4.49
C ILE A 796 -3.62 14.66 -4.01
N PRO A 797 -4.52 15.23 -4.83
CA PRO A 797 -5.25 16.43 -4.43
C PRO A 797 -6.39 16.15 -3.45
N LEU A 798 -7.13 15.04 -3.62
CA LEU A 798 -8.37 14.80 -2.89
C LEU A 798 -8.18 13.91 -1.65
N ARG A 799 -7.03 13.22 -1.52
CA ARG A 799 -6.79 12.30 -0.40
C ARG A 799 -5.58 12.69 0.42
N LEU A 800 -4.42 12.82 -0.23
CA LEU A 800 -3.17 13.09 0.46
C LEU A 800 -3.22 14.45 1.17
N ILE A 801 -3.57 15.52 0.46
CA ILE A 801 -3.62 16.88 1.04
C ILE A 801 -4.63 16.95 2.21
N PRO A 802 -5.91 16.55 2.07
CA PRO A 802 -6.85 16.59 3.19
C PRO A 802 -6.44 15.71 4.37
N THR A 803 -5.85 14.52 4.11
CA THR A 803 -5.35 13.63 5.17
C THR A 803 -4.19 14.26 5.93
N ILE A 804 -3.26 14.93 5.25
CA ILE A 804 -2.16 15.67 5.89
C ILE A 804 -2.70 16.82 6.73
N VAL A 805 -3.68 17.57 6.22
CA VAL A 805 -4.28 18.71 6.95
C VAL A 805 -4.97 18.24 8.23
N VAL A 806 -5.86 17.25 8.17
CA VAL A 806 -6.58 16.75 9.35
C VAL A 806 -5.61 16.15 10.37
N SER A 807 -4.66 15.32 9.92
CA SER A 807 -3.71 14.64 10.80
C SER A 807 -2.76 15.61 11.48
N THR A 808 -2.23 16.62 10.77
CA THR A 808 -1.33 17.61 11.35
C THR A 808 -2.02 18.44 12.43
N ILE A 809 -3.26 18.90 12.18
CA ILE A 809 -4.02 19.68 13.16
C ILE A 809 -4.32 18.83 14.40
N THR A 810 -4.83 17.61 14.20
CA THR A 810 -5.19 16.72 15.31
C THR A 810 -3.96 16.30 16.13
N TYR A 811 -2.81 16.04 15.48
CA TYR A 811 -1.59 15.59 16.16
C TYR A 811 -1.14 16.54 17.27
N TRP A 812 -0.96 17.82 16.90
CA TRP A 812 -0.47 18.85 17.82
C TRP A 812 -1.52 19.26 18.86
N MET A 813 -2.82 19.26 18.50
CA MET A 813 -3.89 19.57 19.44
C MET A 813 -4.10 18.47 20.48
N ALA A 814 -3.97 17.19 20.10
CA ALA A 814 -4.18 16.08 21.00
C ALA A 814 -3.04 15.88 22.03
N GLY A 815 -1.88 16.49 21.77
CA GLY A 815 -0.70 16.37 22.64
C GLY A 815 0.00 15.01 22.53
N LEU A 816 0.01 14.41 21.34
CA LEU A 816 0.77 13.18 21.01
C LEU A 816 2.29 13.43 21.11
N ALA A 817 3.11 12.37 20.97
CA ALA A 817 4.56 12.45 21.14
C ALA A 817 5.20 13.68 20.42
N PRO A 818 6.01 14.51 21.09
CA PRO A 818 6.48 15.77 20.51
C PRO A 818 7.61 15.60 19.47
N ASP A 819 8.21 14.42 19.34
CA ASP A 819 9.39 14.23 18.49
C ASP A 819 9.07 14.19 17.00
N ALA A 820 9.97 14.75 16.19
CA ALA A 820 9.86 14.74 14.74
C ALA A 820 9.78 13.31 14.13
N PRO A 821 10.59 12.32 14.56
CA PRO A 821 10.49 10.95 14.03
C PRO A 821 9.10 10.33 14.25
N HIS A 822 8.50 10.52 15.43
CA HIS A 822 7.17 10.00 15.77
C HIS A 822 6.08 10.66 14.94
N PHE A 823 6.18 11.97 14.68
CA PHE A 823 5.25 12.70 13.81
C PHE A 823 5.28 12.18 12.36
N PHE A 824 6.47 12.00 11.78
CA PHE A 824 6.58 11.51 10.40
C PHE A 824 6.16 10.05 10.25
N LYS A 825 6.47 9.19 11.23
CA LYS A 825 5.97 7.80 11.29
C LYS A 825 4.42 7.77 11.35
N PHE A 826 3.82 8.62 12.19
CA PHE A 826 2.37 8.79 12.30
C PHE A 826 1.73 9.23 10.98
N LEU A 827 2.27 10.29 10.36
CA LEU A 827 1.77 10.81 9.08
C LEU A 827 1.86 9.75 7.98
N PHE A 828 2.99 9.04 7.91
CA PHE A 828 3.24 7.99 6.91
C PHE A 828 2.22 6.86 7.00
N ILE A 829 1.92 6.36 8.21
CA ILE A 829 0.94 5.29 8.42
C ILE A 829 -0.46 5.72 7.98
N LEU A 830 -0.89 6.95 8.32
CA LEU A 830 -2.19 7.47 7.89
C LEU A 830 -2.31 7.63 6.38
N VAL A 831 -1.22 8.04 5.72
CA VAL A 831 -1.17 8.13 4.26
C VAL A 831 -1.29 6.74 3.61
N LEU A 832 -0.57 5.74 4.12
CA LEU A 832 -0.69 4.36 3.63
C LEU A 832 -2.11 3.81 3.80
N TYR A 833 -2.72 4.02 4.96
CA TYR A 833 -4.08 3.59 5.24
C TYR A 833 -5.11 4.31 4.34
N SER A 834 -4.97 5.62 4.15
CA SER A 834 -5.79 6.41 3.22
C SER A 834 -5.69 5.86 1.80
N LEU A 835 -4.49 5.50 1.36
CA LEU A 835 -4.25 4.89 0.05
C LEU A 835 -4.88 3.49 -0.07
N ALA A 836 -4.74 2.64 0.93
CA ALA A 836 -5.38 1.32 0.94
C ALA A 836 -6.91 1.43 0.83
N MET A 837 -7.52 2.33 1.61
CA MET A 837 -8.97 2.55 1.61
C MET A 837 -9.50 3.16 0.32
N THR A 838 -8.73 4.04 -0.33
CA THR A 838 -9.11 4.60 -1.64
C THR A 838 -9.08 3.55 -2.75
N LEU A 839 -8.06 2.68 -2.78
CA LEU A 839 -7.98 1.57 -3.73
C LEU A 839 -9.09 0.54 -3.49
N PHE A 840 -9.44 0.24 -2.24
CA PHE A 840 -10.59 -0.59 -1.91
C PHE A 840 -11.91 0.01 -2.44
N ASN A 841 -12.10 1.32 -2.28
CA ASN A 841 -13.27 2.02 -2.81
C ASN A 841 -13.29 2.06 -4.34
N PHE A 842 -12.14 2.20 -5.00
CA PHE A 842 -12.03 2.06 -6.45
C PHE A 842 -12.37 0.64 -6.92
N LEU A 843 -12.00 -0.39 -6.16
CA LEU A 843 -12.34 -1.77 -6.47
C LEU A 843 -13.85 -1.96 -6.46
N LEU A 844 -14.53 -1.54 -5.39
CA LEU A 844 -16.00 -1.60 -5.31
C LEU A 844 -16.66 -0.76 -6.41
N GLY A 845 -16.17 0.46 -6.62
CA GLY A 845 -16.67 1.40 -7.62
C GLY A 845 -16.46 0.95 -9.06
N THR A 846 -15.54 0.02 -9.33
CA THR A 846 -15.33 -0.59 -10.66
C THR A 846 -16.04 -1.93 -10.80
N PHE A 847 -16.19 -2.69 -9.72
CA PHE A 847 -16.82 -4.02 -9.72
C PHE A 847 -18.35 -3.96 -9.83
N PHE A 848 -19.01 -3.09 -9.06
CA PHE A 848 -20.48 -3.01 -9.05
C PHE A 848 -21.00 -2.02 -10.10
N GLN A 849 -21.96 -2.45 -10.92
CA GLN A 849 -22.58 -1.59 -11.94
C GLN A 849 -23.42 -0.47 -11.32
N ASN A 850 -24.16 -0.79 -10.25
CA ASN A 850 -25.00 0.16 -9.54
C ASN A 850 -24.19 0.86 -8.42
N GLY A 851 -24.07 2.18 -8.52
CA GLY A 851 -23.34 3.00 -7.54
C GLY A 851 -23.92 2.96 -6.13
N GLY A 852 -25.25 2.85 -5.99
CA GLY A 852 -25.89 2.79 -4.67
C GLY A 852 -25.50 1.53 -3.88
N ILE A 853 -25.44 0.37 -4.57
CA ILE A 853 -24.99 -0.89 -3.97
C ILE A 853 -23.52 -0.79 -3.55
N ALA A 854 -22.68 -0.18 -4.39
CA ALA A 854 -21.27 0.00 -4.11
C ALA A 854 -21.02 0.88 -2.87
N ILE A 855 -21.74 2.00 -2.75
CA ILE A 855 -21.66 2.91 -1.58
C ILE A 855 -22.10 2.19 -0.31
N LEU A 856 -23.23 1.46 -0.36
CA LEU A 856 -23.74 0.70 0.78
C LEU A 856 -22.71 -0.34 1.28
N LEU A 857 -22.10 -1.10 0.36
CA LEU A 857 -21.09 -2.09 0.70
C LEU A 857 -19.81 -1.47 1.26
N SER A 858 -19.39 -0.30 0.75
CA SER A 858 -18.26 0.43 1.31
C SER A 858 -18.53 0.90 2.74
N ALA A 859 -19.71 1.47 3.00
CA ALA A 859 -20.10 1.89 4.35
C ALA A 859 -20.18 0.71 5.33
N LEU A 860 -20.77 -0.41 4.92
CA LEU A 860 -20.81 -1.64 5.73
C LEU A 860 -19.40 -2.21 5.99
N SER A 861 -18.51 -2.14 5.00
CA SER A 861 -17.11 -2.53 5.18
C SER A 861 -16.40 -1.62 6.18
N ALA A 862 -16.63 -0.31 6.16
CA ALA A 862 -16.05 0.63 7.12
C ALA A 862 -16.52 0.31 8.56
N LEU A 863 -17.81 0.03 8.76
CA LEU A 863 -18.35 -0.40 10.06
C LEU A 863 -17.73 -1.74 10.52
N PHE A 864 -17.59 -2.71 9.62
CA PHE A 864 -16.90 -3.96 9.91
C PHE A 864 -15.46 -3.72 10.39
N GLN A 865 -14.71 -2.86 9.69
CA GLN A 865 -13.32 -2.55 10.07
C GLN A 865 -13.24 -1.89 11.45
N MET A 866 -14.19 -1.02 11.80
CA MET A 866 -14.26 -0.39 13.12
C MET A 866 -14.43 -1.41 14.25
N THR A 867 -15.26 -2.44 14.05
CA THR A 867 -15.49 -3.49 15.06
C THR A 867 -14.25 -4.35 15.31
N TYR A 868 -13.48 -4.66 14.25
CA TYR A 868 -12.31 -5.56 14.33
C TYR A 868 -10.97 -4.82 14.45
N ALA A 869 -10.96 -3.51 14.70
CA ALA A 869 -9.75 -2.71 14.84
C ALA A 869 -8.96 -2.98 16.14
N GLY A 870 -9.59 -3.59 17.15
CA GLY A 870 -8.99 -3.85 18.46
C GLY A 870 -9.31 -2.81 19.54
N PHE A 871 -10.01 -1.71 19.18
CA PHE A 871 -10.38 -0.65 20.13
C PHE A 871 -11.63 -0.98 20.97
N PHE A 872 -12.71 -1.45 20.35
CA PHE A 872 -13.96 -1.77 21.06
C PHE A 872 -13.94 -3.16 21.73
N VAL A 873 -13.22 -4.10 21.13
CA VAL A 873 -13.09 -5.47 21.61
C VAL A 873 -11.61 -5.83 21.57
N ASN A 874 -11.09 -6.32 22.68
CA ASN A 874 -9.71 -6.80 22.77
C ASN A 874 -9.48 -7.93 21.77
N LEU A 875 -8.39 -7.88 21.02
CA LEU A 875 -8.11 -8.83 19.93
C LEU A 875 -7.93 -10.29 20.40
N SER A 876 -7.50 -10.49 21.65
CA SER A 876 -7.28 -11.82 22.23
C SER A 876 -8.58 -12.49 22.70
N ASP A 877 -9.60 -11.68 23.03
CA ASP A 877 -10.91 -12.13 23.53
C ASP A 877 -11.89 -12.50 22.41
N ILE A 878 -11.57 -12.17 21.15
CA ILE A 878 -12.43 -12.51 20.00
C ILE A 878 -12.52 -14.04 19.85
N PRO A 879 -13.73 -14.62 19.76
CA PRO A 879 -13.93 -16.06 19.60
C PRO A 879 -13.14 -16.61 18.39
N PRO A 880 -12.52 -17.80 18.49
CA PRO A 880 -11.66 -18.34 17.43
C PRO A 880 -12.32 -18.41 16.05
N VAL A 881 -13.63 -18.65 15.99
CA VAL A 881 -14.41 -18.74 14.73
C VAL A 881 -14.43 -17.41 13.97
N LEU A 882 -14.49 -16.28 14.68
CA LEU A 882 -14.54 -14.93 14.09
C LEU A 882 -13.17 -14.24 14.07
N ARG A 883 -12.18 -14.80 14.77
CA ARG A 883 -10.86 -14.19 14.97
C ARG A 883 -10.11 -13.89 13.67
N TRP A 884 -10.31 -14.67 12.61
CA TRP A 884 -9.62 -14.47 11.32
C TRP A 884 -10.06 -13.18 10.60
N LEU A 885 -11.26 -12.69 10.86
CA LEU A 885 -11.80 -11.47 10.24
C LEU A 885 -10.98 -10.23 10.57
N GLN A 886 -10.34 -10.21 11.74
CA GLN A 886 -9.44 -9.13 12.13
C GLN A 886 -8.26 -8.96 11.14
N TRP A 887 -7.84 -10.04 10.47
CA TRP A 887 -6.68 -9.99 9.57
C TRP A 887 -7.02 -9.34 8.22
N VAL A 888 -8.31 -9.21 7.92
CA VAL A 888 -8.83 -8.61 6.68
C VAL A 888 -9.15 -7.12 6.90
N ALA A 889 -8.97 -6.58 8.10
CA ALA A 889 -9.31 -5.19 8.44
C ALA A 889 -8.07 -4.27 8.42
N PRO A 890 -7.87 -3.43 7.37
CA PRO A 890 -6.76 -2.47 7.32
C PRO A 890 -6.69 -1.52 8.53
N LEU A 891 -7.85 -1.14 9.09
CA LEU A 891 -7.93 -0.25 10.26
C LEU A 891 -7.22 -0.81 11.50
N LYS A 892 -7.22 -2.14 11.68
CA LYS A 892 -6.50 -2.81 12.77
C LYS A 892 -5.00 -2.52 12.69
N TYR A 893 -4.39 -2.80 11.54
CA TYR A 893 -2.95 -2.63 11.34
C TYR A 893 -2.52 -1.17 11.43
N MET A 894 -3.38 -0.25 10.96
CA MET A 894 -3.13 1.17 11.12
C MET A 894 -3.16 1.57 12.60
N LEU A 895 -4.16 1.14 13.36
CA LEU A 895 -4.27 1.48 14.78
C LEU A 895 -3.15 0.86 15.63
N GLU A 896 -2.81 -0.41 15.39
CA GLU A 896 -1.70 -1.11 16.05
C GLU A 896 -0.37 -0.36 15.80
N ALA A 897 -0.07 -0.01 14.55
CA ALA A 897 1.15 0.72 14.20
C ALA A 897 1.21 2.15 14.79
N LEU A 898 0.09 2.88 14.83
CA LEU A 898 0.03 4.20 15.44
C LEU A 898 0.16 4.14 16.97
N ALA A 899 -0.45 3.14 17.62
CA ALA A 899 -0.36 2.95 19.06
C ALA A 899 1.07 2.56 19.47
N VAL A 900 1.72 1.65 18.74
CA VAL A 900 3.13 1.30 18.96
C VAL A 900 4.02 2.54 18.79
N ASN A 901 3.80 3.35 17.76
CA ASN A 901 4.56 4.58 17.54
C ASN A 901 4.41 5.60 18.69
N GLU A 902 3.24 5.67 19.33
CA GLU A 902 3.04 6.55 20.50
C GLU A 902 3.77 6.00 21.73
N VAL A 903 3.73 4.68 21.96
CA VAL A 903 4.37 4.04 23.12
C VAL A 903 5.91 4.04 23.01
N ASP A 904 6.45 3.89 21.79
CA ASP A 904 7.89 3.92 21.47
C ASP A 904 8.57 5.23 21.91
N SER A 905 7.79 6.31 22.13
CA SER A 905 8.29 7.58 22.68
C SER A 905 8.70 7.53 24.17
N GLY A 906 8.53 6.38 24.83
CA GLY A 906 8.89 6.20 26.24
C GLY A 906 7.81 6.71 27.21
N LEU A 907 6.54 6.69 26.80
CA LEU A 907 5.42 7.20 27.58
C LEU A 907 5.24 6.40 28.89
N MET A 908 5.54 7.05 30.01
CA MET A 908 5.28 6.54 31.36
C MET A 908 3.93 7.07 31.85
N ILE A 909 3.02 6.16 32.22
CA ILE A 909 1.70 6.52 32.72
C ILE A 909 1.80 6.73 34.23
N GLU A 910 1.40 7.92 34.67
CA GLU A 910 1.32 8.31 36.08
C GLU A 910 -0.13 8.25 36.53
N ASP A 911 -0.47 7.32 37.42
CA ASP A 911 -1.82 7.19 37.95
C ASP A 911 -1.82 6.79 39.43
N THR A 912 -2.95 7.01 40.12
CA THR A 912 -3.14 6.60 41.51
C THR A 912 -4.12 5.44 41.58
N LEU A 913 -3.63 4.22 41.82
CA LEU A 913 -4.47 3.05 42.04
C LEU A 913 -4.74 2.91 43.54
N GLN A 914 -6.00 3.09 43.95
CA GLN A 914 -6.43 3.00 45.36
C GLN A 914 -5.63 3.92 46.32
N GLY A 915 -5.17 5.07 45.84
CA GLY A 915 -4.41 6.05 46.64
C GLY A 915 -2.90 5.85 46.65
N VAL A 916 -2.38 4.86 45.93
CA VAL A 916 -0.92 4.64 45.74
C VAL A 916 -0.50 5.16 44.36
N PRO A 917 0.49 6.06 44.25
CA PRO A 917 1.02 6.50 42.96
C PRO A 917 1.78 5.34 42.30
N VAL A 918 1.41 5.00 41.07
CA VAL A 918 2.06 3.96 40.26
C VAL A 918 2.48 4.58 38.93
N SER A 919 3.76 4.40 38.59
CA SER A 919 4.32 4.74 37.28
C SER A 919 4.50 3.46 36.46
N VAL A 920 3.66 3.24 35.46
CA VAL A 920 3.68 2.02 34.60
C VAL A 920 3.98 2.40 33.16
N SER A 921 4.75 1.58 32.46
CA SER A 921 4.96 1.76 31.02
C SER A 921 3.66 1.59 30.23
N ALA A 922 3.39 2.50 29.29
CA ALA A 922 2.25 2.41 28.38
C ALA A 922 2.27 1.13 27.51
N ALA A 923 3.43 0.51 27.33
CA ALA A 923 3.61 -0.76 26.63
C ALA A 923 2.77 -1.90 27.22
N LEU A 924 2.75 -2.00 28.56
CA LEU A 924 2.03 -3.05 29.27
C LEU A 924 0.51 -2.85 29.13
N ILE A 925 0.04 -1.60 29.24
CA ILE A 925 -1.37 -1.24 29.14
C ILE A 925 -1.88 -1.46 27.72
N MET A 926 -1.07 -1.13 26.70
CA MET A 926 -1.40 -1.38 25.30
C MET A 926 -1.63 -2.87 25.00
N GLN A 927 -0.76 -3.75 25.52
CA GLN A 927 -0.92 -5.21 25.37
C GLN A 927 -2.15 -5.73 26.09
N LEU A 928 -2.37 -5.32 27.34
CA LEU A 928 -3.47 -5.83 28.17
C LEU A 928 -4.83 -5.33 27.69
N LEU A 929 -4.95 -4.05 27.32
CA LEU A 929 -6.23 -3.43 26.99
C LEU A 929 -6.66 -3.73 25.54
N PHE A 930 -5.73 -3.70 24.59
CA PHE A 930 -6.04 -3.81 23.16
C PHE A 930 -5.49 -5.08 22.48
N GLY A 931 -4.48 -5.73 23.07
CA GLY A 931 -3.84 -6.92 22.49
C GLY A 931 -2.82 -6.62 21.38
N PHE A 932 -2.29 -5.40 21.33
CA PHE A 932 -1.27 -4.97 20.35
C PHE A 932 0.13 -5.37 20.80
N GLY A 933 0.97 -5.85 19.88
CA GLY A 933 2.36 -6.23 20.19
C GLY A 933 3.36 -5.10 19.98
N LEU A 934 4.44 -5.08 20.77
CA LEU A 934 5.42 -3.97 20.80
C LEU A 934 6.29 -3.89 19.55
N ASP A 935 6.72 -5.03 19.00
CA ASP A 935 7.61 -5.07 17.82
C ASP A 935 6.88 -5.14 16.47
N ASN A 936 5.57 -4.85 16.47
CA ASN A 936 4.73 -5.10 15.30
C ASN A 936 4.70 -3.96 14.27
N TYR A 937 5.30 -2.80 14.56
CA TYR A 937 5.30 -1.63 13.69
C TYR A 937 5.63 -1.95 12.22
N TYR A 938 6.79 -2.59 11.97
CA TYR A 938 7.25 -2.89 10.60
C TYR A 938 6.40 -3.95 9.91
N ARG A 939 5.88 -4.92 10.68
CA ARG A 939 4.98 -5.95 10.18
C ARG A 939 3.69 -5.32 9.67
N ASP A 940 3.09 -4.43 10.45
CA ASP A 940 1.81 -3.81 10.13
C ASP A 940 1.94 -2.85 8.95
N VAL A 941 3.06 -2.10 8.86
CA VAL A 941 3.40 -1.30 7.67
C VAL A 941 3.51 -2.19 6.42
N LEU A 942 4.20 -3.33 6.49
CA LEU A 942 4.33 -4.26 5.36
C LEU A 942 2.97 -4.83 4.95
N ILE A 943 2.12 -5.19 5.91
CA ILE A 943 0.76 -5.68 5.63
C ILE A 943 -0.09 -4.60 4.96
N LEU A 944 0.01 -3.34 5.37
CA LEU A 944 -0.65 -2.22 4.69
C LEU A 944 -0.18 -2.08 3.24
N PHE A 945 1.12 -2.22 2.95
CA PHE A 945 1.62 -2.31 1.57
C PHE A 945 1.05 -3.51 0.82
N GLY A 946 0.89 -4.65 1.49
CA GLY A 946 0.21 -5.83 0.95
C GLY A 946 -1.23 -5.55 0.53
N PHE A 947 -2.01 -4.84 1.35
CA PHE A 947 -3.36 -4.39 0.99
C PHE A 947 -3.36 -3.44 -0.20
N ILE A 948 -2.44 -2.47 -0.22
CA ILE A 948 -2.29 -1.54 -1.33
C ILE A 948 -2.03 -2.28 -2.65
N ALA A 949 -1.07 -3.21 -2.64
CA ALA A 949 -0.73 -4.02 -3.81
C ALA A 949 -1.91 -4.92 -4.22
N GLY A 950 -2.54 -5.60 -3.27
CA GLY A 950 -3.67 -6.50 -3.49
C GLY A 950 -4.89 -5.78 -4.10
N PHE A 951 -5.30 -4.66 -3.50
CA PHE A 951 -6.38 -3.84 -4.05
C PHE A 951 -5.99 -3.22 -5.39
N GLY A 952 -4.75 -2.75 -5.56
CA GLY A 952 -4.26 -2.20 -6.82
C GLY A 952 -4.33 -3.21 -7.97
N VAL A 953 -3.81 -4.42 -7.77
CA VAL A 953 -3.91 -5.51 -8.76
C VAL A 953 -5.36 -5.90 -9.01
N GLY A 954 -6.18 -5.96 -7.95
CA GLY A 954 -7.61 -6.21 -8.06
C GLY A 954 -8.33 -5.20 -8.96
N VAL A 955 -8.09 -3.90 -8.76
CA VAL A 955 -8.69 -2.84 -9.59
C VAL A 955 -8.23 -2.97 -11.04
N ILE A 956 -6.94 -3.20 -11.29
CA ILE A 956 -6.42 -3.40 -12.65
C ILE A 956 -7.12 -4.59 -13.32
N GLY A 957 -7.23 -5.72 -12.62
CA GLY A 957 -7.90 -6.92 -13.10
C GLY A 957 -9.38 -6.67 -13.43
N VAL A 958 -10.13 -6.07 -12.49
CA VAL A 958 -11.55 -5.75 -12.69
C VAL A 958 -11.75 -4.79 -13.87
N VAL A 959 -10.92 -3.76 -13.99
CA VAL A 959 -11.00 -2.81 -15.11
C VAL A 959 -10.70 -3.51 -16.45
N TRP A 960 -9.71 -4.39 -16.50
CA TRP A 960 -9.37 -5.11 -17.73
C TRP A 960 -10.46 -6.08 -18.18
N PHE A 961 -10.96 -6.90 -17.26
CA PHE A 961 -11.88 -8.01 -17.57
C PHE A 961 -13.36 -7.63 -17.51
N PHE A 962 -13.78 -6.90 -16.46
CA PHE A 962 -15.20 -6.61 -16.20
C PHE A 962 -15.65 -5.25 -16.74
N VAL A 963 -14.78 -4.23 -16.69
CA VAL A 963 -15.11 -2.88 -17.22
C VAL A 963 -14.77 -2.77 -18.71
N ARG A 964 -15.24 -3.74 -19.48
CA ARG A 964 -15.20 -3.73 -20.95
C ARG A 964 -16.64 -3.68 -21.44
N GLU A 965 -16.91 -2.93 -22.49
CA GLU A 965 -18.14 -3.12 -23.27
C GLU A 965 -18.17 -4.61 -23.65
N ARG A 966 -19.21 -5.36 -23.25
CA ARG A 966 -19.26 -6.83 -23.44
C ARG A 966 -18.99 -7.09 -24.93
N ARG A 967 -17.79 -7.58 -25.21
CA ARG A 967 -17.36 -8.03 -26.53
C ARG A 967 -17.69 -9.51 -26.71
#